data_AF-A0A0F0GYT7-F1
#
_entry.id   AF-A0A0F0GYT7-F1
#
_cell.length_a   1.000
_cell.length_b   1.000
_cell.length_c   1.000
_cell.angle_alpha   90.00
_cell.angle_beta   90.00
_cell.angle_gamma   90.00
#
_symmetry.space_group_name_H-M   'P 1'
#
loop_
_entity.id
_entity.type
_entity.pdbx_description
1 polymer ?
#
loop_
_entity_poly.entity_id
_entity_poly.type
_entity_poly.pdbx_seq_one_letter_code
_entity_poly.pdbx_strand_id
1 'polypeptide(L)'
;MRGVVVSTARVVFGSGTIGELRDEIERLGGHRILLLGGRGAAAAAARAESLLGELVAARFDGAAQHTPVEVTDEVMRLVRDHGVDCVVAVGGGTVTGLAKALAARAGIEQVIVPTTYAGSEMTPVLGETAGGVKATRSSESIRPGTVIYDVELTLDLPVPLSVTSAMNALAHAVEALYSEDCDDHIAEIALEAVERIGRALPVIVRDPADHTARESLLRAAWLAGTCLGAAGMGLHHKLCHTLGGSFGLPHAETHTVLLPHVIAFTAPATPGVMTAIAKALDAEDAATGVLDLITSASGPTSLSELGLRFDDLEAVAAAAVAVPYPHPRRPSWPELLELLKAAWRGTRPSAARTTDPDLTTLTGQVVASFDTTTDPRRRQLLTSLVRTLHDYVITNDVTEREWQHAVDFLTRTGQTCDDTRQEFILLSDVLGVSSVVDLLANSRTPDTTPSAVLGPFYVEGPPEQDDGADLSGGLPGTPLWIDARVVDSAGNPLGDAVVDVWQSDEDGYYDVQLPDLDGPVLRGRFRTKPDGRFRCWSILPCEYPIPTDGPVGELLAAARRHPYRAPHVHFLIQAAGHRRLITQLFVSGGAYLDLSGGRGDAVFGVKDRLVADFTEHSGPAPDGRVVDGPWRSLEYTFHIAPEDSHDL
;
A
#
# COMPACT_ATOMS: atom_id res chain seq x y z
N MET A 1 -7.40 42.75 -12.87
CA MET A 1 -6.95 42.32 -14.21
C MET A 1 -5.45 42.13 -14.15
N ARG A 2 -4.97 40.90 -13.94
CA ARG A 2 -3.56 40.56 -14.18
C ARG A 2 -3.45 40.30 -15.68
N GLY A 3 -2.58 41.04 -16.36
CA GLY A 3 -2.40 40.92 -17.81
C GLY A 3 -1.82 39.56 -18.16
N VAL A 4 -2.38 38.93 -19.19
CA VAL A 4 -1.84 37.69 -19.79
C VAL A 4 -0.50 38.04 -20.42
N VAL A 5 0.60 37.56 -19.85
CA VAL A 5 1.91 37.58 -20.52
C VAL A 5 2.02 36.28 -21.29
N VAL A 6 1.63 36.30 -22.57
CA VAL A 6 1.92 35.20 -23.49
C VAL A 6 3.43 35.25 -23.78
N SER A 7 4.22 34.35 -23.21
CA SER A 7 5.67 34.30 -23.47
C SER A 7 5.98 33.72 -24.84
N THR A 8 7.03 34.24 -25.48
CA THR A 8 7.33 34.12 -26.92
C THR A 8 8.30 32.98 -27.26
N ALA A 9 7.99 31.73 -26.90
CA ALA A 9 8.78 30.59 -27.40
C ALA A 9 8.43 30.33 -28.87
N ARG A 10 9.44 30.29 -29.77
CA ARG A 10 9.23 29.86 -31.16
C ARG A 10 9.18 28.33 -31.22
N VAL A 11 8.10 27.80 -31.80
CA VAL A 11 7.90 26.36 -31.96
C VAL A 11 7.92 25.99 -33.45
N VAL A 12 8.81 25.07 -33.80
CA VAL A 12 8.84 24.40 -35.12
C VAL A 12 8.36 22.96 -34.87
N PHE A 13 7.25 22.57 -35.48
CA PHE A 13 6.61 21.28 -35.20
C PHE A 13 6.28 20.54 -36.50
N GLY A 14 6.64 19.27 -36.58
CA GLY A 14 6.30 18.42 -37.73
C GLY A 14 7.24 17.22 -37.84
N SER A 15 7.23 16.56 -38.98
CA SER A 15 8.15 15.46 -39.28
C SER A 15 9.30 15.95 -40.14
N GLY A 16 10.53 15.57 -39.79
CA GLY A 16 11.73 16.02 -40.49
C GLY A 16 12.09 17.48 -40.22
N THR A 17 11.42 18.14 -39.28
CA THR A 17 11.67 19.53 -38.88
C THR A 17 13.04 19.75 -38.28
N ILE A 18 13.75 18.69 -37.86
CA ILE A 18 15.18 18.81 -37.52
C ILE A 18 16.01 19.31 -38.71
N GLY A 19 15.54 19.14 -39.94
CA GLY A 19 16.17 19.74 -41.13
C GLY A 19 16.28 21.27 -41.07
N GLU A 20 15.40 21.94 -40.32
CA GLU A 20 15.40 23.40 -40.11
C GLU A 20 16.35 23.85 -38.98
N LEU A 21 17.05 22.91 -38.32
CA LEU A 21 17.90 23.21 -37.16
C LEU A 21 18.97 24.25 -37.46
N ARG A 22 19.62 24.17 -38.63
CA ARG A 22 20.63 25.16 -39.04
C ARG A 22 20.00 26.54 -39.21
N ASP A 23 18.86 26.61 -39.88
CA ASP A 23 18.17 27.88 -40.17
C ASP A 23 17.74 28.58 -38.86
N GLU A 24 17.28 27.81 -37.87
CA GLU A 24 16.92 28.34 -36.56
C GLU A 24 18.13 28.87 -35.77
N ILE A 25 19.29 28.21 -35.90
CA ILE A 25 20.54 28.67 -35.29
C ILE A 25 21.02 29.97 -35.94
N GLU A 26 21.00 30.04 -37.27
CA GLU A 26 21.38 31.23 -38.02
C GLU A 26 20.43 32.40 -37.73
N ARG A 27 19.13 32.14 -37.57
CA ARG A 27 18.13 33.13 -37.16
C ARG A 27 18.42 33.73 -35.78
N LEU A 28 18.95 32.93 -34.85
CA LEU A 28 19.38 33.38 -33.52
C LEU A 28 20.76 34.05 -33.54
N GLY A 29 21.45 34.07 -34.69
CA GLY A 29 22.82 34.59 -34.81
C GLY A 29 23.87 33.70 -34.16
N GLY A 30 23.59 32.41 -33.98
CA GLY A 30 24.53 31.45 -33.43
C GLY A 30 25.60 31.05 -34.46
N HIS A 31 26.87 31.07 -34.06
CA HIS A 31 28.01 30.73 -34.92
C HIS A 31 28.92 29.67 -34.32
N ARG A 32 28.90 29.49 -32.99
CA ARG A 32 29.74 28.56 -32.25
C ARG A 32 28.88 27.78 -31.28
N ILE A 33 28.45 26.61 -31.74
CA ILE A 33 27.40 25.82 -31.09
C ILE A 33 28.00 24.82 -30.13
N LEU A 34 27.44 24.78 -28.92
CA LEU A 34 27.58 23.64 -28.03
C LEU A 34 26.41 22.68 -28.27
N LEU A 35 26.72 21.50 -28.79
CA LEU A 35 25.74 20.42 -28.94
C LEU A 35 25.71 19.55 -27.68
N LEU A 36 24.56 19.53 -27.01
CA LEU A 36 24.27 18.64 -25.89
C LEU A 36 23.48 17.44 -26.39
N GLY A 37 24.04 16.24 -26.25
CA GLY A 37 23.38 14.99 -26.67
C GLY A 37 22.94 14.14 -25.48
N GLY A 38 21.70 13.64 -25.53
CA GLY A 38 21.23 12.63 -24.59
C GLY A 38 21.74 11.24 -24.96
N ARG A 39 22.15 10.44 -23.96
CA ARG A 39 22.58 9.04 -24.20
C ARG A 39 21.50 8.20 -24.90
N GLY A 40 20.23 8.40 -24.55
CA GLY A 40 19.08 7.75 -25.20
C GLY A 40 18.69 8.34 -26.56
N ALA A 41 19.38 9.39 -27.03
CA ALA A 41 19.10 10.12 -28.26
C ALA A 41 20.35 10.26 -29.14
N ALA A 42 21.28 9.31 -29.06
CA ALA A 42 22.58 9.39 -29.76
C ALA A 42 22.44 9.55 -31.29
N ALA A 43 21.49 8.83 -31.91
CA ALA A 43 21.21 8.95 -33.34
C ALA A 43 20.66 10.34 -33.72
N ALA A 44 19.74 10.87 -32.92
CA ALA A 44 19.20 12.22 -33.11
C ALA A 44 20.30 13.29 -32.95
N ALA A 45 21.16 13.15 -31.93
CA ALA A 45 22.29 14.05 -31.72
C ALA A 45 23.32 13.97 -32.86
N ALA A 46 23.60 12.78 -33.40
CA ALA A 46 24.46 12.64 -34.58
C ALA A 46 23.84 13.29 -35.84
N ARG A 47 22.52 13.17 -36.03
CA ARG A 47 21.81 13.87 -37.12
C ARG A 47 21.91 15.39 -36.96
N ALA A 48 21.71 15.90 -35.75
CA ALA A 48 21.88 17.33 -35.45
C ALA A 48 23.32 17.82 -35.72
N GLU A 49 24.33 17.07 -35.27
CA GLU A 49 25.73 17.37 -35.53
C GLU A 49 26.04 17.45 -37.03
N SER A 50 25.54 16.48 -37.82
CA SER A 50 25.71 16.47 -39.27
C SER A 50 25.08 17.69 -39.95
N LEU A 51 23.92 18.17 -39.49
CA LEU A 51 23.24 19.32 -40.07
C LEU A 51 23.95 20.65 -39.72
N LEU A 52 24.44 20.74 -38.48
CA LEU A 52 25.17 21.89 -37.98
C LEU A 52 26.60 21.98 -38.52
N GLY A 53 27.22 20.85 -38.88
CA GLY A 53 28.54 20.80 -39.52
C GLY A 53 29.59 21.61 -38.76
N GLU A 54 30.27 22.52 -39.46
CA GLU A 54 31.33 23.37 -38.89
C GLU A 54 30.86 24.36 -37.81
N LEU A 55 29.54 24.55 -37.62
CA LEU A 55 29.02 25.39 -36.54
C LEU A 55 29.21 24.73 -35.16
N VAL A 56 29.37 23.40 -35.08
CA VAL A 56 29.59 22.70 -33.81
C VAL A 56 30.98 22.99 -33.29
N ALA A 57 31.08 23.88 -32.29
CA ALA A 57 32.33 24.25 -31.65
C ALA A 57 32.73 23.27 -30.55
N ALA A 58 31.76 22.64 -29.89
CA ALA A 58 31.97 21.61 -28.88
C ALA A 58 30.74 20.69 -28.78
N ARG A 59 30.97 19.45 -28.31
CA ARG A 59 29.91 18.47 -28.03
C ARG A 59 30.04 17.93 -26.61
N PHE A 60 28.92 17.72 -25.94
CA PHE A 60 28.87 17.12 -24.61
C PHE A 60 27.69 16.15 -24.46
N ASP A 61 27.98 14.88 -24.15
CA ASP A 61 26.97 13.81 -23.99
C ASP A 61 26.79 13.36 -22.52
N GLY A 62 27.37 14.11 -21.58
CA GLY A 62 27.47 13.75 -20.16
C GLY A 62 26.35 14.30 -19.27
N ALA A 63 25.21 14.72 -19.83
CA ALA A 63 24.11 15.26 -19.02
C ALA A 63 23.61 14.23 -18.00
N ALA A 64 23.43 14.65 -16.74
CA ALA A 64 23.08 13.80 -15.62
C ALA A 64 21.74 14.20 -14.99
N GLN A 65 20.99 13.21 -14.48
CA GLN A 65 19.70 13.45 -13.82
C GLN A 65 19.84 14.50 -12.71
N HIS A 66 18.80 15.33 -12.58
CA HIS A 66 18.72 16.43 -11.63
C HIS A 66 19.74 17.57 -11.81
N THR A 67 20.47 17.60 -12.92
CA THR A 67 21.38 18.70 -13.29
C THR A 67 22.35 19.07 -12.14
N PRO A 68 23.31 18.18 -11.81
CA PRO A 68 24.31 18.50 -10.79
C PRO A 68 25.12 19.75 -11.18
N VAL A 69 25.39 20.62 -10.21
CA VAL A 69 26.15 21.86 -10.46
C VAL A 69 27.55 21.56 -10.98
N GLU A 70 28.16 20.45 -10.55
CA GLU A 70 29.49 20.03 -10.98
C GLU A 70 29.55 19.72 -12.48
N VAL A 71 28.51 19.08 -13.01
CA VAL A 71 28.37 18.83 -14.46
C VAL A 71 28.16 20.14 -15.21
N THR A 72 27.37 21.04 -14.63
CA THR A 72 27.15 22.37 -15.22
C THR A 72 28.45 23.17 -15.29
N ASP A 73 29.27 23.15 -14.25
CA ASP A 73 30.54 23.86 -14.18
C ASP A 73 31.59 23.30 -15.16
N GLU A 74 31.59 21.99 -15.38
CA GLU A 74 32.37 21.36 -16.45
C GLU A 74 31.98 21.91 -17.83
N VAL A 75 30.69 21.94 -18.13
CA VAL A 75 30.20 22.39 -19.43
C VAL A 75 30.38 23.90 -19.60
N MET A 76 30.28 24.68 -18.52
CA MET A 76 30.60 26.11 -18.52
C MET A 76 32.08 26.39 -18.84
N ARG A 77 33.00 25.44 -18.58
CA ARG A 77 34.38 25.55 -19.07
C ARG A 77 34.43 25.38 -20.59
N LEU A 78 33.73 24.38 -21.14
CA LEU A 78 33.65 24.19 -22.59
C LEU A 78 33.07 25.42 -23.29
N VAL A 79 32.01 26.02 -22.72
CA VAL A 79 31.40 27.26 -23.23
C VAL A 79 32.44 28.38 -23.35
N ARG A 80 33.28 28.58 -22.33
CA ARG A 80 34.33 29.61 -22.34
C ARG A 80 35.47 29.26 -23.30
N ASP A 81 35.99 28.05 -23.21
CA ASP A 81 37.17 27.60 -23.96
C ASP A 81 36.92 27.59 -25.47
N HIS A 82 35.68 27.30 -25.87
CA HIS A 82 35.27 27.26 -27.27
C HIS A 82 34.48 28.49 -27.70
N GLY A 83 34.35 29.52 -26.87
CA GLY A 83 33.63 30.76 -27.21
C GLY A 83 32.22 30.51 -27.73
N VAL A 84 31.46 29.62 -27.06
CA VAL A 84 30.12 29.20 -27.47
C VAL A 84 29.15 30.37 -27.34
N ASP A 85 28.32 30.57 -28.36
CA ASP A 85 27.31 31.63 -28.42
C ASP A 85 25.86 31.10 -28.50
N CYS A 86 25.66 29.81 -28.73
CA CYS A 86 24.35 29.16 -28.72
C CYS A 86 24.44 27.68 -28.30
N VAL A 87 23.41 27.17 -27.63
CA VAL A 87 23.30 25.78 -27.18
C VAL A 87 22.21 25.06 -27.95
N VAL A 88 22.53 23.90 -28.51
CA VAL A 88 21.56 22.96 -29.08
C VAL A 88 21.45 21.76 -28.16
N ALA A 89 20.25 21.47 -27.66
CA ALA A 89 20.00 20.34 -26.77
C ALA A 89 19.13 19.29 -27.44
N VAL A 90 19.66 18.09 -27.70
CA VAL A 90 18.93 16.98 -28.32
C VAL A 90 18.74 15.87 -27.30
N GLY A 91 17.51 15.68 -26.83
CA GLY A 91 17.20 14.63 -25.86
C GLY A 91 15.96 14.92 -25.00
N GLY A 92 15.88 14.26 -23.85
CA GLY A 92 14.81 14.47 -22.89
C GLY A 92 15.09 15.58 -21.87
N GLY A 93 14.23 15.68 -20.84
CA GLY A 93 14.27 16.76 -19.85
C GLY A 93 15.60 16.93 -19.09
N THR A 94 16.43 15.88 -18.99
CA THR A 94 17.77 15.97 -18.41
C THR A 94 18.72 16.84 -19.25
N VAL A 95 18.68 16.70 -20.58
CA VAL A 95 19.52 17.49 -21.50
C VAL A 95 19.01 18.93 -21.56
N THR A 96 17.68 19.11 -21.60
CA THR A 96 17.04 20.43 -21.51
C THR A 96 17.39 21.14 -20.20
N GLY A 97 17.42 20.42 -19.08
CA GLY A 97 17.82 20.96 -17.78
C GLY A 97 19.25 21.51 -17.77
N LEU A 98 20.19 20.80 -18.39
CA LEU A 98 21.55 21.29 -18.55
C LEU A 98 21.61 22.54 -19.45
N ALA A 99 20.91 22.55 -20.58
CA ALA A 99 20.84 23.74 -21.46
C ALA A 99 20.33 24.98 -20.70
N LYS A 100 19.26 24.79 -19.93
CA LYS A 100 18.68 25.82 -19.05
C LYS A 100 19.68 26.31 -18.01
N ALA A 101 20.47 25.41 -17.43
CA ALA A 101 21.50 25.76 -16.44
C ALA A 101 22.62 26.62 -17.04
N LEU A 102 22.95 26.41 -18.32
CA LEU A 102 23.90 27.24 -19.07
C LEU A 102 23.29 28.60 -19.39
N ALA A 103 22.07 28.65 -19.92
CA ALA A 103 21.37 29.91 -20.20
C ALA A 103 21.22 30.78 -18.96
N ALA A 104 20.85 30.18 -17.82
CA ALA A 104 20.70 30.87 -16.56
C ALA A 104 22.01 31.45 -15.97
N ARG A 105 23.18 30.99 -16.45
CA ARG A 105 24.50 31.45 -15.99
C ARG A 105 25.21 32.35 -16.99
N ALA A 106 25.02 32.08 -18.28
CA ALA A 106 25.76 32.70 -19.37
C ALA A 106 24.91 33.59 -20.28
N GLY A 107 23.57 33.55 -20.15
CA GLY A 107 22.66 34.28 -21.03
C GLY A 107 22.71 33.78 -22.48
N ILE A 108 23.03 32.50 -22.69
CA ILE A 108 23.18 31.89 -24.01
C ILE A 108 21.82 31.45 -24.55
N GLU A 109 21.58 31.73 -25.83
CA GLU A 109 20.38 31.30 -26.56
C GLU A 109 20.32 29.78 -26.70
N GLN A 110 19.10 29.24 -26.63
CA GLN A 110 18.84 27.80 -26.59
C GLN A 110 17.92 27.37 -27.73
N VAL A 111 18.33 26.34 -28.46
CA VAL A 111 17.46 25.55 -29.35
C VAL A 111 17.31 24.15 -28.76
N ILE A 112 16.09 23.78 -28.40
CA ILE A 112 15.81 22.47 -27.80
C ILE A 112 15.11 21.58 -28.82
N VAL A 113 15.62 20.35 -28.96
CA VAL A 113 15.07 19.28 -29.79
C VAL A 113 14.64 18.15 -28.84
N PRO A 114 13.41 18.20 -28.31
CA PRO A 114 12.92 17.19 -27.38
C PRO A 114 12.70 15.83 -28.07
N THR A 115 13.14 14.76 -27.41
CA THR A 115 12.94 13.37 -27.86
C THR A 115 12.12 12.54 -26.87
N THR A 116 11.48 13.20 -25.91
CA THR A 116 10.62 12.62 -24.86
C THR A 116 9.43 13.53 -24.61
N TYR A 117 8.52 13.14 -23.73
CA TYR A 117 7.30 13.89 -23.43
C TYR A 117 7.39 14.72 -22.14
N ALA A 118 8.61 15.07 -21.69
CA ALA A 118 8.82 15.72 -20.39
C ALA A 118 8.33 17.18 -20.32
N GLY A 119 8.22 17.90 -21.44
CA GLY A 119 7.66 19.25 -21.49
C GLY A 119 8.54 20.36 -20.88
N SER A 120 9.73 20.04 -20.37
CA SER A 120 10.66 21.01 -19.77
C SER A 120 11.01 22.14 -20.73
N GLU A 121 11.10 21.85 -22.01
CA GLU A 121 11.38 22.78 -23.11
C GLU A 121 10.40 23.96 -23.20
N MET A 122 9.22 23.83 -22.60
CA MET A 122 8.21 24.89 -22.58
C MET A 122 8.15 25.66 -21.26
N THR A 123 9.04 25.41 -20.31
CA THR A 123 8.96 25.98 -18.96
C THR A 123 10.11 26.92 -18.63
N PRO A 124 9.86 27.97 -17.82
CA PRO A 124 10.90 28.85 -17.29
C PRO A 124 11.58 28.26 -16.03
N VAL A 125 11.34 26.98 -15.73
CA VAL A 125 11.75 26.33 -14.48
C VAL A 125 13.02 25.52 -14.69
N LEU A 126 13.95 25.67 -13.74
CA LEU A 126 15.20 24.92 -13.65
C LEU A 126 15.35 24.35 -12.24
N GLY A 127 15.56 23.04 -12.17
CA GLY A 127 15.96 22.35 -10.95
C GLY A 127 17.42 21.92 -11.03
N GLU A 128 18.19 22.19 -9.98
CA GLU A 128 19.63 21.90 -9.91
C GLU A 128 19.96 21.27 -8.57
N THR A 129 20.92 20.34 -8.56
CA THR A 129 21.39 19.69 -7.33
C THR A 129 22.78 20.19 -6.96
N ALA A 130 22.92 20.72 -5.74
CA ALA A 130 24.20 21.11 -5.17
C ALA A 130 24.34 20.50 -3.77
N GLY A 131 25.44 19.78 -3.52
CA GLY A 131 25.67 19.15 -2.21
C GLY A 131 24.56 18.17 -1.78
N GLY A 132 23.91 17.50 -2.74
CA GLY A 132 22.80 16.57 -2.50
C GLY A 132 21.43 17.23 -2.29
N VAL A 133 21.34 18.56 -2.31
CA VAL A 133 20.07 19.29 -2.16
C VAL A 133 19.64 19.84 -3.51
N LYS A 134 18.41 19.50 -3.92
CA LYS A 134 17.79 20.02 -5.15
C LYS A 134 17.12 21.37 -4.87
N ALA A 135 17.54 22.41 -5.57
CA ALA A 135 16.92 23.73 -5.56
C ALA A 135 16.24 24.01 -6.91
N THR A 136 15.09 24.67 -6.86
CA THR A 136 14.33 25.05 -8.07
C THR A 136 14.28 26.58 -8.17
N ARG A 137 14.52 27.11 -9.36
CA ARG A 137 14.33 28.52 -9.71
C ARG A 137 13.49 28.66 -10.97
N SER A 138 12.75 29.76 -11.06
CA SER A 138 11.94 30.11 -12.22
C SER A 138 12.27 31.52 -12.70
N SER A 139 12.54 31.68 -13.98
CA SER A 139 12.82 32.98 -14.62
C SER A 139 12.59 32.88 -16.12
N GLU A 140 12.07 33.94 -16.73
CA GLU A 140 11.86 33.96 -18.18
C GLU A 140 13.18 33.82 -18.97
N SER A 141 14.30 34.25 -18.39
CA SER A 141 15.65 34.03 -18.97
C SER A 141 16.07 32.56 -19.08
N ILE A 142 15.38 31.66 -18.38
CA ILE A 142 15.62 30.21 -18.41
C ILE A 142 14.85 29.57 -19.55
N ARG A 143 13.72 30.18 -19.97
CA ARG A 143 12.85 29.59 -20.99
C ARG A 143 13.61 29.47 -22.31
N PRO A 144 13.54 28.31 -22.97
CA PRO A 144 14.10 28.16 -24.31
C PRO A 144 13.51 29.14 -25.33
N GLY A 145 14.37 29.74 -26.15
CA GLY A 145 13.95 30.67 -27.20
C GLY A 145 13.37 29.96 -28.43
N THR A 146 13.82 28.74 -28.73
CA THR A 146 13.30 27.92 -29.84
C THR A 146 13.21 26.45 -29.47
N VAL A 147 12.11 25.80 -29.86
CA VAL A 147 11.88 24.37 -29.69
C VAL A 147 11.52 23.75 -31.03
N ILE A 148 12.24 22.70 -31.42
CA ILE A 148 12.00 21.94 -32.65
C ILE A 148 11.48 20.56 -32.27
N TYR A 149 10.16 20.37 -32.38
CA TYR A 149 9.51 19.08 -32.24
C TYR A 149 9.54 18.34 -33.58
N ASP A 150 10.40 17.33 -33.68
CA ASP A 150 10.46 16.42 -34.82
C ASP A 150 9.91 15.05 -34.44
N VAL A 151 8.78 14.67 -35.06
CA VAL A 151 8.10 13.40 -34.81
C VAL A 151 9.00 12.20 -35.08
N GLU A 152 9.86 12.28 -36.10
CA GLU A 152 10.76 11.18 -36.49
C GLU A 152 11.71 10.78 -35.36
N LEU A 153 12.09 11.73 -34.50
CA LEU A 153 13.02 11.51 -33.40
C LEU A 153 12.39 10.81 -32.20
N THR A 154 11.07 10.56 -32.25
CA THR A 154 10.34 9.83 -31.20
C THR A 154 9.95 8.42 -31.61
N LEU A 155 10.14 8.03 -32.89
CA LEU A 155 9.73 6.72 -33.40
C LEU A 155 10.45 5.56 -32.68
N ASP A 156 11.73 5.76 -32.35
CA ASP A 156 12.57 4.77 -31.66
C ASP A 156 12.50 4.87 -30.12
N LEU A 157 11.68 5.77 -29.56
CA LEU A 157 11.54 5.91 -28.11
C LEU A 157 10.92 4.61 -27.53
N PRO A 158 11.59 3.92 -26.59
CA PRO A 158 11.07 2.66 -26.04
C PRO A 158 9.67 2.82 -25.46
N VAL A 159 8.81 1.82 -25.66
CA VAL A 159 7.41 1.86 -25.17
C VAL A 159 7.33 2.13 -23.66
N PRO A 160 8.09 1.45 -22.77
CA PRO A 160 8.00 1.73 -21.33
C PRO A 160 8.33 3.18 -20.96
N LEU A 161 9.30 3.79 -21.64
CA LEU A 161 9.64 5.20 -21.45
C LEU A 161 8.61 6.14 -22.08
N SER A 162 8.00 5.74 -23.20
CA SER A 162 6.91 6.48 -23.84
C SER A 162 5.70 6.58 -22.93
N VAL A 163 5.34 5.47 -22.26
CA VAL A 163 4.24 5.40 -21.29
C VAL A 163 4.50 6.31 -20.11
N THR A 164 5.59 6.09 -19.38
CA THR A 164 5.85 6.86 -18.15
C THR A 164 6.08 8.34 -18.43
N SER A 165 6.74 8.68 -19.55
CA SER A 165 6.92 10.08 -19.96
C SER A 165 5.61 10.73 -20.39
N ALA A 166 4.69 10.02 -21.05
CA ALA A 166 3.38 10.55 -21.40
C ALA A 166 2.49 10.75 -20.17
N MET A 167 2.59 9.87 -19.17
CA MET A 167 1.89 10.05 -17.89
C MET A 167 2.43 11.23 -17.09
N ASN A 168 3.73 11.52 -17.17
CA ASN A 168 4.28 12.77 -16.65
C ASN A 168 3.68 14.00 -17.36
N ALA A 169 3.58 13.99 -18.69
CA ALA A 169 2.89 15.04 -19.44
C ALA A 169 1.42 15.19 -19.01
N LEU A 170 0.71 14.06 -18.84
CA LEU A 170 -0.68 14.04 -18.40
C LEU A 170 -0.82 14.71 -17.03
N ALA A 171 0.12 14.45 -16.11
CA ALA A 171 0.12 15.06 -14.79
C ALA A 171 0.23 16.59 -14.85
N HIS A 172 1.02 17.16 -15.79
CA HIS A 172 1.11 18.61 -15.99
C HIS A 172 -0.23 19.20 -16.42
N ALA A 173 -0.90 18.57 -17.39
CA ALA A 173 -2.20 19.03 -17.89
C ALA A 173 -3.29 18.91 -16.81
N VAL A 174 -3.32 17.78 -16.09
CA VAL A 174 -4.29 17.53 -15.02
C VAL A 174 -4.13 18.52 -13.87
N GLU A 175 -2.91 18.77 -13.38
CA GLU A 175 -2.70 19.74 -12.29
C GLU A 175 -3.03 21.17 -12.70
N ALA A 176 -2.77 21.55 -13.96
CA ALA A 176 -3.10 22.88 -14.44
C ALA A 176 -4.61 23.16 -14.37
N LEU A 177 -5.47 22.17 -14.64
CA LEU A 177 -6.93 22.33 -14.64
C LEU A 177 -7.54 22.71 -13.29
N TYR A 178 -6.86 22.40 -12.19
CA TYR A 178 -7.31 22.78 -10.84
C TYR A 178 -6.34 23.73 -10.13
N SER A 179 -5.39 24.30 -10.87
CA SER A 179 -4.51 25.35 -10.36
C SER A 179 -5.27 26.65 -10.15
N GLU A 180 -4.89 27.44 -9.14
CA GLU A 180 -5.45 28.79 -8.92
C GLU A 180 -5.10 29.76 -10.06
N ASP A 181 -4.04 29.47 -10.82
CA ASP A 181 -3.59 30.27 -11.97
C ASP A 181 -4.23 29.81 -13.29
N CYS A 182 -5.15 28.83 -13.26
CA CYS A 182 -5.82 28.35 -14.47
C CYS A 182 -6.77 29.42 -15.03
N ASP A 183 -6.62 29.71 -16.33
CA ASP A 183 -7.60 30.46 -17.12
C ASP A 183 -8.23 29.57 -18.20
N ASP A 184 -9.20 30.11 -18.93
CA ASP A 184 -9.94 29.37 -19.97
C ASP A 184 -9.00 28.82 -21.07
N HIS A 185 -7.94 29.57 -21.40
CA HIS A 185 -6.99 29.16 -22.45
C HIS A 185 -6.12 27.99 -21.99
N ILE A 186 -5.59 28.04 -20.77
CA ILE A 186 -4.83 26.93 -20.18
C ILE A 186 -5.71 25.70 -19.99
N ALA A 187 -6.99 25.88 -19.62
CA ALA A 187 -7.93 24.77 -19.49
C ALA A 187 -8.20 24.06 -20.83
N GLU A 188 -8.40 24.82 -21.91
CA GLU A 188 -8.58 24.25 -23.26
C GLU A 188 -7.35 23.44 -23.71
N ILE A 189 -6.16 24.03 -23.56
CA ILE A 189 -4.88 23.37 -23.89
C ILE A 189 -4.68 22.10 -23.07
N ALA A 190 -4.98 22.14 -21.77
CA ALA A 190 -4.83 21.01 -20.87
C ALA A 190 -5.78 19.86 -21.25
N LEU A 191 -7.06 20.16 -21.54
CA LEU A 191 -8.02 19.13 -21.95
C LEU A 191 -7.65 18.51 -23.31
N GLU A 192 -7.14 19.31 -24.26
CA GLU A 192 -6.63 18.78 -25.52
C GLU A 192 -5.43 17.84 -25.29
N ALA A 193 -4.50 18.19 -24.38
CA ALA A 193 -3.38 17.33 -24.03
C ALA A 193 -3.87 15.99 -23.41
N VAL A 194 -4.83 16.05 -22.49
CA VAL A 194 -5.45 14.86 -21.86
C VAL A 194 -6.07 13.95 -22.91
N GLU A 195 -6.89 14.50 -23.82
CA GLU A 195 -7.55 13.75 -24.89
C GLU A 195 -6.54 13.09 -25.84
N ARG A 196 -5.52 13.83 -26.25
CA ARG A 196 -4.47 13.31 -27.15
C ARG A 196 -3.67 12.19 -26.50
N ILE A 197 -3.31 12.30 -25.22
CA ILE A 197 -2.59 11.26 -24.48
C ILE A 197 -3.45 10.01 -24.34
N GLY A 198 -4.71 10.16 -23.89
CA GLY A 198 -5.64 9.05 -23.70
C GLY A 198 -5.87 8.24 -24.98
N ARG A 199 -5.95 8.91 -26.14
CA ARG A 199 -6.14 8.24 -27.43
C ARG A 199 -4.87 7.66 -28.04
N ALA A 200 -3.76 8.38 -27.97
CA ALA A 200 -2.54 7.99 -28.68
C ALA A 200 -1.73 6.93 -27.93
N LEU A 201 -1.75 6.92 -26.59
CA LEU A 201 -0.92 6.00 -25.82
C LEU A 201 -1.27 4.51 -26.04
N PRO A 202 -2.56 4.10 -26.08
CA PRO A 202 -2.92 2.73 -26.42
C PRO A 202 -2.52 2.33 -27.84
N VAL A 203 -2.41 3.29 -28.77
CA VAL A 203 -1.92 3.04 -30.13
C VAL A 203 -0.42 2.75 -30.11
N ILE A 204 0.37 3.57 -29.40
CA ILE A 204 1.83 3.37 -29.27
C ILE A 204 2.19 2.02 -28.66
N VAL A 205 1.38 1.52 -27.72
CA VAL A 205 1.60 0.20 -27.11
C VAL A 205 1.44 -0.93 -28.13
N ARG A 206 0.51 -0.78 -29.08
CA ARG A 206 0.26 -1.77 -30.14
C ARG A 206 1.21 -1.62 -31.34
N ASP A 207 1.47 -0.38 -31.74
CA ASP A 207 2.37 -0.02 -32.83
C ASP A 207 3.29 1.13 -32.37
N PRO A 208 4.48 0.81 -31.84
CA PRO A 208 5.40 1.82 -31.32
C PRO A 208 5.91 2.81 -32.38
N ALA A 209 5.81 2.47 -33.66
CA ALA A 209 6.24 3.31 -34.76
C ALA A 209 5.08 4.05 -35.45
N ASP A 210 3.85 3.95 -34.92
CA ASP A 210 2.69 4.66 -35.48
C ASP A 210 2.95 6.17 -35.44
N HIS A 211 3.16 6.71 -36.64
CA HIS A 211 3.55 8.09 -36.82
C HIS A 211 2.47 9.07 -36.32
N THR A 212 1.19 8.76 -36.52
CA THR A 212 0.09 9.64 -36.12
C THR A 212 -0.03 9.72 -34.60
N ALA A 213 0.12 8.58 -33.93
CA ALA A 213 0.14 8.51 -32.48
C ALA A 213 1.36 9.21 -31.89
N ARG A 214 2.56 9.06 -32.49
CA ARG A 214 3.77 9.77 -32.08
C ARG A 214 3.63 11.28 -32.25
N GLU A 215 3.09 11.74 -33.37
CA GLU A 215 2.78 13.15 -33.59
C GLU A 215 1.80 13.66 -32.51
N SER A 216 0.73 12.91 -32.25
CA SER A 216 -0.27 13.29 -31.27
C SER A 216 0.30 13.37 -29.84
N LEU A 217 1.13 12.41 -29.42
CA LEU A 217 1.80 12.45 -28.11
C LEU A 217 2.81 13.58 -28.02
N LEU A 218 3.59 13.85 -29.07
CA LEU A 218 4.56 14.93 -29.06
C LEU A 218 3.87 16.30 -29.00
N ARG A 219 2.75 16.47 -29.71
CA ARG A 219 1.90 17.66 -29.60
C ARG A 219 1.29 17.77 -28.20
N ALA A 220 0.81 16.68 -27.62
CA ALA A 220 0.29 16.68 -26.26
C ALA A 220 1.35 17.05 -25.22
N ALA A 221 2.59 16.59 -25.39
CA ALA A 221 3.72 16.95 -24.54
C ALA A 221 4.04 18.46 -24.60
N TRP A 222 3.99 19.04 -25.80
CA TRP A 222 4.12 20.50 -25.97
C TRP A 222 3.01 21.27 -25.22
N LEU A 223 1.76 20.86 -25.40
CA LEU A 223 0.62 21.48 -24.72
C LEU A 223 0.73 21.34 -23.19
N ALA A 224 1.01 20.13 -22.70
CA ALA A 224 1.24 19.84 -21.29
C ALA A 224 2.42 20.64 -20.69
N GLY A 225 3.53 20.77 -21.42
CA GLY A 225 4.66 21.61 -21.01
C GLY A 225 4.29 23.09 -20.94
N THR A 226 3.41 23.55 -21.82
CA THR A 226 2.85 24.91 -21.79
C THR A 226 2.00 25.12 -20.54
N CYS A 227 1.14 24.14 -20.19
CA CYS A 227 0.40 24.13 -18.93
C CYS A 227 1.33 24.19 -17.71
N LEU A 228 2.40 23.38 -17.68
CA LEU A 228 3.41 23.39 -16.62
C LEU A 228 4.13 24.75 -16.49
N GLY A 229 4.35 25.44 -17.62
CA GLY A 229 4.99 26.74 -17.65
C GLY A 229 4.07 27.90 -17.23
N ALA A 230 2.76 27.70 -17.22
CA ALA A 230 1.75 28.73 -16.94
C ALA A 230 1.11 28.59 -15.55
N ALA A 231 0.93 27.36 -15.06
CA ALA A 231 0.24 27.09 -13.80
C ALA A 231 1.21 26.77 -12.65
N GLY A 232 0.90 27.24 -11.44
CA GLY A 232 1.55 26.74 -10.23
C GLY A 232 1.19 25.26 -9.99
N MET A 233 2.21 24.41 -9.82
CA MET A 233 2.03 22.98 -9.49
C MET A 233 1.73 22.79 -7.99
N GLY A 234 0.93 21.78 -7.66
CA GLY A 234 0.40 21.53 -6.31
C GLY A 234 0.86 20.20 -5.73
N LEU A 235 -0.11 19.41 -5.24
CA LEU A 235 0.12 18.17 -4.50
C LEU A 235 0.89 17.13 -5.30
N HIS A 236 0.53 16.92 -6.58
CA HIS A 236 1.08 15.83 -7.39
C HIS A 236 2.60 16.01 -7.56
N HIS A 237 3.01 17.17 -8.08
CA HIS A 237 4.44 17.44 -8.27
C HIS A 237 5.19 17.56 -6.96
N LYS A 238 4.56 18.06 -5.88
CA LYS A 238 5.20 18.08 -4.56
C LYS A 238 5.54 16.68 -4.06
N LEU A 239 4.62 15.74 -4.16
CA LEU A 239 4.87 14.34 -3.78
C LEU A 239 5.95 13.72 -4.67
N CYS A 240 5.85 13.88 -5.98
CA CYS A 240 6.84 13.35 -6.92
C CYS A 240 8.25 13.91 -6.68
N HIS A 241 8.38 15.21 -6.39
CA HIS A 241 9.66 15.82 -6.04
C HIS A 241 10.22 15.31 -4.71
N THR A 242 9.36 15.11 -3.72
CA THR A 242 9.76 14.60 -2.40
C THR A 242 10.27 13.16 -2.52
N LEU A 243 9.54 12.31 -3.26
CA LEU A 243 9.92 10.92 -3.50
C LEU A 243 11.19 10.79 -4.36
N GLY A 244 11.26 11.52 -5.47
CA GLY A 244 12.45 11.49 -6.34
C GLY A 244 13.69 12.07 -5.64
N GLY A 245 13.55 13.16 -4.89
CA GLY A 245 14.68 13.82 -4.23
C GLY A 245 15.19 13.10 -2.99
N SER A 246 14.30 12.70 -2.08
CA SER A 246 14.69 12.11 -0.79
C SER A 246 14.86 10.59 -0.82
N PHE A 247 14.19 9.91 -1.77
CA PHE A 247 14.16 8.44 -1.83
C PHE A 247 14.71 7.89 -3.15
N GLY A 248 15.15 8.75 -4.08
CA GLY A 248 15.79 8.33 -5.33
C GLY A 248 14.87 7.57 -6.29
N LEU A 249 13.54 7.74 -6.17
CA LEU A 249 12.61 7.06 -7.06
C LEU A 249 12.73 7.60 -8.50
N PRO A 250 12.56 6.72 -9.52
CA PRO A 250 12.64 7.11 -10.92
C PRO A 250 11.51 8.09 -11.27
N HIS A 251 11.86 9.19 -11.95
CA HIS A 251 11.03 10.38 -12.03
C HIS A 251 9.69 10.16 -12.76
N ALA A 252 9.72 9.65 -14.00
CA ALA A 252 8.51 9.53 -14.81
C ALA A 252 7.57 8.44 -14.28
N GLU A 253 8.14 7.36 -13.77
CA GLU A 253 7.47 6.26 -13.11
C GLU A 253 6.76 6.72 -11.82
N THR A 254 7.41 7.58 -11.03
CA THR A 254 6.79 8.14 -9.81
C THR A 254 5.56 8.97 -10.15
N HIS A 255 5.63 9.80 -11.20
CA HIS A 255 4.47 10.55 -11.71
C HIS A 255 3.37 9.60 -12.18
N THR A 256 3.74 8.52 -12.87
CA THR A 256 2.80 7.51 -13.38
C THR A 256 2.00 6.89 -12.24
N VAL A 257 2.69 6.38 -11.21
CA VAL A 257 2.05 5.72 -10.07
C VAL A 257 1.17 6.68 -9.27
N LEU A 258 1.63 7.90 -8.98
CA LEU A 258 0.91 8.80 -8.08
C LEU A 258 -0.34 9.43 -8.69
N LEU A 259 -0.36 9.65 -10.01
CA LEU A 259 -1.38 10.49 -10.65
C LEU A 259 -2.82 10.03 -10.37
N PRO A 260 -3.19 8.74 -10.52
CA PRO A 260 -4.54 8.27 -10.18
C PRO A 260 -4.97 8.60 -8.75
N HIS A 261 -4.07 8.44 -7.78
CA HIS A 261 -4.38 8.64 -6.37
C HIS A 261 -4.53 10.13 -6.02
N VAL A 262 -3.73 10.99 -6.64
CA VAL A 262 -3.84 12.44 -6.46
C VAL A 262 -5.11 12.97 -7.12
N ILE A 263 -5.49 12.47 -8.29
CA ILE A 263 -6.78 12.78 -8.92
C ILE A 263 -7.94 12.40 -7.99
N ALA A 264 -7.93 11.17 -7.45
CA ALA A 264 -8.97 10.72 -6.52
C ALA A 264 -9.04 11.56 -5.24
N PHE A 265 -7.90 11.94 -4.67
CA PHE A 265 -7.85 12.82 -3.50
C PHE A 265 -8.42 14.22 -3.79
N THR A 266 -8.18 14.74 -5.00
CA THR A 266 -8.57 16.08 -5.42
C THR A 266 -10.04 16.14 -5.85
N ALA A 267 -10.60 15.02 -6.31
CA ALA A 267 -11.93 14.93 -6.89
C ALA A 267 -13.06 15.57 -6.06
N PRO A 268 -13.13 15.39 -4.72
CA PRO A 268 -14.18 16.02 -3.91
C PRO A 268 -14.15 17.56 -3.92
N ALA A 269 -12.98 18.17 -4.16
CA ALA A 269 -12.85 19.63 -4.17
C ALA A 269 -13.07 20.26 -5.56
N THR A 270 -12.93 19.47 -6.63
CA THR A 270 -13.04 19.98 -8.02
C THR A 270 -13.83 19.02 -8.93
N PRO A 271 -15.09 18.69 -8.60
CA PRO A 271 -15.86 17.69 -9.33
C PRO A 271 -16.05 18.02 -10.81
N GLY A 272 -16.28 19.29 -11.17
CA GLY A 272 -16.44 19.71 -12.56
C GLY A 272 -15.18 19.51 -13.42
N VAL A 273 -13.99 19.72 -12.82
CA VAL A 273 -12.70 19.43 -13.47
C VAL A 273 -12.55 17.93 -13.71
N MET A 274 -12.93 17.10 -12.73
CA MET A 274 -12.87 15.63 -12.89
C MET A 274 -13.82 15.13 -13.97
N THR A 275 -15.03 15.69 -14.08
CA THR A 275 -15.94 15.38 -15.19
C THR A 275 -15.31 15.72 -16.55
N ALA A 276 -14.64 16.87 -16.66
CA ALA A 276 -13.98 17.28 -17.90
C ALA A 276 -12.81 16.35 -18.27
N ILE A 277 -11.98 15.96 -17.29
CA ILE A 277 -10.88 15.01 -17.47
C ILE A 277 -11.40 13.63 -17.88
N ALA A 278 -12.41 13.10 -17.18
CA ALA A 278 -13.02 11.80 -17.49
C ALA A 278 -13.57 11.79 -18.92
N LYS A 279 -14.26 12.86 -19.34
CA LYS A 279 -14.75 13.03 -20.71
C LYS A 279 -13.60 13.08 -21.73
N ALA A 280 -12.53 13.81 -21.46
CA ALA A 280 -11.38 13.90 -22.36
C ALA A 280 -10.66 12.54 -22.51
N LEU A 281 -10.62 11.74 -21.45
CA LEU A 281 -10.08 10.38 -21.46
C LEU A 281 -11.02 9.32 -22.06
N ASP A 282 -12.28 9.67 -22.34
CA ASP A 282 -13.35 8.72 -22.70
C ASP A 282 -13.55 7.64 -21.61
N ALA A 283 -13.59 8.08 -20.35
CA ALA A 283 -13.74 7.23 -19.17
C ALA A 283 -14.93 7.68 -18.29
N GLU A 284 -15.44 6.77 -17.46
CA GLU A 284 -16.52 7.08 -16.50
C GLU A 284 -16.06 7.98 -15.35
N ASP A 285 -14.81 7.78 -14.88
CA ASP A 285 -14.21 8.51 -13.78
C ASP A 285 -12.74 8.84 -14.09
N ALA A 286 -12.30 10.02 -13.67
CA ALA A 286 -10.97 10.52 -14.02
C ALA A 286 -9.84 9.70 -13.39
N ALA A 287 -9.95 9.34 -12.11
CA ALA A 287 -8.88 8.64 -11.40
C ALA A 287 -8.72 7.21 -11.90
N THR A 288 -9.84 6.50 -12.01
CA THR A 288 -9.87 5.12 -12.52
C THR A 288 -9.54 5.05 -14.00
N GLY A 289 -9.99 6.02 -14.81
CA GLY A 289 -9.64 6.12 -16.23
C GLY A 289 -8.14 6.30 -16.45
N VAL A 290 -7.48 7.12 -15.63
CA VAL A 290 -6.01 7.26 -15.66
C VAL A 290 -5.33 5.94 -15.26
N LEU A 291 -5.80 5.26 -14.21
CA LEU A 291 -5.24 3.96 -13.82
C LEU A 291 -5.42 2.89 -14.90
N ASP A 292 -6.59 2.86 -15.55
CA ASP A 292 -6.88 1.92 -16.63
C ASP A 292 -5.98 2.18 -17.84
N LEU A 293 -5.74 3.45 -18.16
CA LEU A 293 -4.77 3.84 -19.19
C LEU A 293 -3.37 3.32 -18.87
N ILE A 294 -2.89 3.54 -17.64
CA ILE A 294 -1.57 3.05 -17.17
C ILE A 294 -1.49 1.53 -17.28
N THR A 295 -2.50 0.84 -16.76
CA THR A 295 -2.56 -0.64 -16.72
C THR A 295 -2.59 -1.22 -18.13
N SER A 296 -3.42 -0.67 -19.01
CA SER A 296 -3.51 -1.10 -20.41
C SER A 296 -2.20 -0.92 -21.18
N ALA A 297 -1.38 0.04 -20.74
CA ALA A 297 -0.07 0.34 -21.33
C ALA A 297 1.09 -0.38 -20.62
N SER A 298 0.82 -1.29 -19.68
CA SER A 298 1.84 -1.97 -18.86
C SER A 298 2.79 -1.01 -18.12
N GLY A 299 2.28 0.16 -17.71
CA GLY A 299 3.01 1.07 -16.85
C GLY A 299 3.03 0.62 -15.39
N PRO A 300 3.95 1.16 -14.55
CA PRO A 300 4.00 0.83 -13.13
C PRO A 300 2.76 1.35 -12.41
N THR A 301 2.23 0.56 -11.47
CA THR A 301 1.00 0.90 -10.75
C THR A 301 1.18 1.07 -9.25
N SER A 302 2.36 0.72 -8.71
CA SER A 302 2.60 0.81 -7.27
C SER A 302 3.97 1.40 -6.92
N LEU A 303 4.07 2.11 -5.79
CA LEU A 303 5.36 2.63 -5.33
C LEU A 303 6.29 1.50 -4.85
N SER A 304 5.72 0.34 -4.48
CA SER A 304 6.49 -0.84 -4.11
C SER A 304 7.28 -1.41 -5.30
N GLU A 305 6.71 -1.41 -6.51
CA GLU A 305 7.41 -1.76 -7.76
C GLU A 305 8.60 -0.85 -8.05
N LEU A 306 8.54 0.41 -7.57
CA LEU A 306 9.61 1.39 -7.75
C LEU A 306 10.69 1.30 -6.65
N GLY A 307 10.54 0.40 -5.68
CA GLY A 307 11.51 0.15 -4.62
C GLY A 307 11.32 0.99 -3.35
N LEU A 308 10.20 1.70 -3.19
CA LEU A 308 9.90 2.42 -1.95
C LEU A 308 9.57 1.44 -0.81
N ARG A 309 10.17 1.61 0.37
CA ARG A 309 9.86 0.78 1.54
C ARG A 309 8.57 1.26 2.20
N PHE A 310 7.81 0.33 2.76
CA PHE A 310 6.57 0.68 3.48
C PHE A 310 6.85 1.58 4.70
N ASP A 311 7.97 1.37 5.39
CA ASP A 311 8.38 2.17 6.57
C ASP A 311 8.67 3.64 6.23
N ASP A 312 8.98 3.95 4.95
CA ASP A 312 9.32 5.30 4.51
C ASP A 312 8.08 6.21 4.32
N LEU A 313 6.88 5.63 4.26
CA LEU A 313 5.65 6.37 3.90
C LEU A 313 5.32 7.49 4.90
N GLU A 314 5.55 7.28 6.19
CA GLU A 314 5.31 8.31 7.21
C GLU A 314 6.23 9.51 7.04
N ALA A 315 7.50 9.27 6.71
CA ALA A 315 8.48 10.32 6.46
C ALA A 315 8.13 11.12 5.19
N VAL A 316 7.65 10.45 4.13
CA VAL A 316 7.15 11.11 2.92
C VAL A 316 5.94 12.00 3.24
N ALA A 317 4.95 11.47 3.96
CA ALA A 317 3.76 12.22 4.36
C ALA A 317 4.13 13.46 5.20
N ALA A 318 5.04 13.30 6.16
CA ALA A 318 5.54 14.38 7.01
C ALA A 318 6.26 15.47 6.19
N ALA A 319 7.16 15.07 5.28
CA ALA A 319 7.88 16.00 4.42
C ALA A 319 6.97 16.76 3.45
N ALA A 320 5.91 16.10 2.97
CA ALA A 320 4.92 16.72 2.11
C ALA A 320 4.13 17.80 2.86
N VAL A 321 3.59 17.52 4.06
CA VAL A 321 2.79 18.51 4.81
C VAL A 321 3.61 19.66 5.43
N ALA A 322 4.93 19.48 5.59
CA ALA A 322 5.79 20.46 6.26
C ALA A 322 5.89 21.81 5.51
N VAL A 323 5.79 21.80 4.17
CA VAL A 323 5.91 23.01 3.34
C VAL A 323 4.57 23.24 2.63
N PRO A 324 3.89 24.38 2.88
CA PRO A 324 2.65 24.69 2.17
C PRO A 324 2.86 24.83 0.66
N TYR A 325 1.89 24.36 -0.11
CA TYR A 325 1.78 24.56 -1.56
C TYR A 325 0.32 24.87 -1.94
N PRO A 326 0.08 25.54 -3.08
CA PRO A 326 -1.26 25.76 -3.60
C PRO A 326 -1.93 24.43 -3.95
N HIS A 327 -3.13 24.20 -3.43
CA HIS A 327 -3.96 23.04 -3.78
C HIS A 327 -5.43 23.31 -3.39
N PRO A 328 -6.43 22.91 -4.20
CA PRO A 328 -7.85 23.11 -3.88
C PRO A 328 -8.28 22.49 -2.55
N ARG A 329 -7.63 21.39 -2.16
CA ARG A 329 -7.83 20.68 -0.89
C ARG A 329 -6.51 20.52 -0.16
N ARG A 330 -6.30 21.25 0.93
CA ARG A 330 -5.09 21.04 1.74
C ARG A 330 -5.14 19.66 2.40
N PRO A 331 -4.16 18.79 2.16
CA PRO A 331 -4.15 17.48 2.78
C PRO A 331 -3.63 17.55 4.21
N SER A 332 -4.26 16.82 5.11
CA SER A 332 -3.71 16.51 6.43
C SER A 332 -2.69 15.36 6.35
N TRP A 333 -1.86 15.22 7.38
CA TRP A 333 -0.88 14.13 7.44
C TRP A 333 -1.53 12.73 7.35
N PRO A 334 -2.64 12.42 8.08
CA PRO A 334 -3.30 11.13 7.96
C PRO A 334 -3.84 10.86 6.55
N GLU A 335 -4.40 11.87 5.89
CA GLU A 335 -4.93 11.73 4.52
C GLU A 335 -3.82 11.45 3.50
N LEU A 336 -2.66 12.13 3.61
CA LEU A 336 -1.51 11.82 2.75
C LEU A 336 -0.96 10.44 3.01
N LEU A 337 -0.91 10.01 4.27
CA LEU A 337 -0.43 8.68 4.60
C LEU A 337 -1.33 7.60 3.99
N GLU A 338 -2.65 7.75 4.03
CA GLU A 338 -3.58 6.81 3.38
C GLU A 338 -3.47 6.84 1.86
N LEU A 339 -3.34 8.03 1.24
CA LEU A 339 -3.06 8.16 -0.19
C LEU A 339 -1.78 7.39 -0.57
N LEU A 340 -0.71 7.58 0.20
CA LEU A 340 0.58 6.95 -0.03
C LEU A 340 0.54 5.43 0.20
N LYS A 341 -0.22 4.94 1.18
CA LYS A 341 -0.45 3.50 1.37
C LYS A 341 -1.19 2.89 0.19
N ALA A 342 -2.22 3.58 -0.32
CA ALA A 342 -2.95 3.13 -1.52
C ALA A 342 -2.03 3.09 -2.75
N ALA A 343 -1.23 4.14 -2.95
CA ALA A 343 -0.23 4.21 -4.02
C ALA A 343 0.89 3.17 -3.87
N TRP A 344 1.31 2.86 -2.64
CA TRP A 344 2.31 1.83 -2.38
C TRP A 344 1.83 0.43 -2.75
N ARG A 345 0.54 0.14 -2.53
CA ARG A 345 -0.11 -1.13 -2.88
C ARG A 345 -0.56 -1.21 -4.35
N GLY A 346 -0.61 -0.09 -5.06
CA GLY A 346 -1.30 0.00 -6.35
C GLY A 346 -2.80 -0.25 -6.25
N THR A 347 -3.42 0.14 -5.14
CA THR A 347 -4.86 -0.04 -4.93
C THR A 347 -5.64 0.83 -5.92
N ARG A 348 -6.57 0.24 -6.67
CA ARG A 348 -7.48 1.00 -7.54
C ARG A 348 -8.15 2.12 -6.73
N PRO A 349 -8.00 3.41 -7.11
CA PRO A 349 -8.71 4.48 -6.44
C PRO A 349 -10.20 4.19 -6.51
N SER A 350 -10.91 4.34 -5.39
CA SER A 350 -12.37 4.33 -5.42
C SER A 350 -12.78 5.42 -6.40
N ALA A 351 -13.54 5.06 -7.44
CA ALA A 351 -14.15 6.07 -8.31
C ALA A 351 -14.79 7.12 -7.42
N ALA A 352 -14.71 8.40 -7.79
CA ALA A 352 -15.51 9.41 -7.14
C ALA A 352 -16.98 9.13 -7.52
N ARG A 353 -17.56 8.06 -6.96
CA ARG A 353 -18.98 8.07 -6.63
C ARG A 353 -19.09 9.32 -5.80
N THR A 354 -19.76 10.32 -6.37
CA THR A 354 -20.28 11.45 -5.62
C THR A 354 -20.81 10.85 -4.34
N THR A 355 -20.12 11.03 -3.23
CA THR A 355 -20.73 10.80 -1.93
C THR A 355 -21.90 11.76 -1.99
N ASP A 356 -23.09 11.20 -2.16
CA ASP A 356 -24.32 11.97 -2.11
C ASP A 356 -24.15 12.92 -0.91
N PRO A 357 -24.22 14.25 -1.11
CA PRO A 357 -24.05 15.22 -0.03
C PRO A 357 -24.93 14.85 1.17
N ASP A 358 -26.06 14.20 0.92
CA ASP A 358 -26.98 13.70 1.93
C ASP A 358 -26.39 12.51 2.72
N LEU A 359 -25.62 11.60 2.10
CA LEU A 359 -24.94 10.49 2.78
C LEU A 359 -23.79 10.97 3.68
N THR A 360 -23.02 11.96 3.23
CA THR A 360 -21.95 12.57 4.05
C THR A 360 -22.56 13.31 5.24
N THR A 361 -23.64 14.06 4.98
CA THR A 361 -24.38 14.78 6.02
C THR A 361 -24.99 13.81 7.03
N LEU A 362 -25.63 12.73 6.58
CA LEU A 362 -26.20 11.70 7.45
C LEU A 362 -25.13 11.05 8.33
N THR A 363 -24.00 10.65 7.76
CA THR A 363 -22.89 10.05 8.53
C THR A 363 -22.38 11.03 9.58
N GLY A 364 -22.24 12.31 9.24
CA GLY A 364 -21.89 13.37 10.19
C GLY A 364 -22.90 13.53 11.32
N GLN A 365 -24.21 13.53 11.00
CA GLN A 365 -25.29 13.63 11.99
C GLN A 365 -25.30 12.45 12.97
N VAL A 366 -25.15 11.22 12.47
CA VAL A 366 -25.12 10.03 13.33
C VAL A 366 -23.88 10.03 14.22
N VAL A 367 -22.71 10.37 13.69
CA VAL A 367 -21.48 10.50 14.49
C VAL A 367 -21.64 11.56 15.60
N ALA A 368 -22.17 12.73 15.26
CA ALA A 368 -22.41 13.82 16.22
C ALA A 368 -23.42 13.43 17.32
N SER A 369 -24.33 12.50 17.04
CA SER A 369 -25.29 12.01 18.05
C SER A 369 -24.62 11.35 19.27
N PHE A 370 -23.35 10.93 19.15
CA PHE A 370 -22.58 10.35 20.23
C PHE A 370 -21.72 11.35 21.03
N ASP A 371 -21.75 12.65 20.69
CA ASP A 371 -20.85 13.67 21.29
C ASP A 371 -21.01 13.82 22.80
N THR A 372 -22.23 13.58 23.32
CA THR A 372 -22.58 13.65 24.75
C THR A 372 -22.16 12.41 25.54
N THR A 373 -21.57 11.40 24.90
CA THR A 373 -21.02 10.21 25.57
C THR A 373 -19.87 10.63 26.48
N THR A 374 -20.06 10.46 27.80
CA THR A 374 -19.12 10.92 28.83
C THR A 374 -17.82 10.12 28.89
N ASP A 375 -17.90 8.81 28.62
CA ASP A 375 -16.75 7.92 28.53
C ASP A 375 -15.99 8.15 27.20
N PRO A 376 -14.75 8.67 27.24
CA PRO A 376 -14.00 8.99 26.03
C PRO A 376 -13.70 7.77 25.16
N ARG A 377 -13.44 6.60 25.76
CA ARG A 377 -13.14 5.37 25.03
C ARG A 377 -14.39 4.84 24.35
N ARG A 378 -15.52 4.84 25.05
CA ARG A 378 -16.82 4.47 24.46
C ARG A 378 -17.19 5.37 23.29
N ARG A 379 -17.02 6.69 23.44
CA ARG A 379 -17.27 7.65 22.35
C ARG A 379 -16.39 7.38 21.14
N GLN A 380 -15.11 7.12 21.34
CA GLN A 380 -14.17 6.76 20.28
C GLN A 380 -14.62 5.48 19.54
N LEU A 381 -14.94 4.42 20.29
CA LEU A 381 -15.37 3.14 19.72
C LEU A 381 -16.64 3.28 18.89
N LEU A 382 -17.67 3.95 19.42
CA LEU A 382 -18.95 4.14 18.72
C LEU A 382 -18.80 4.99 17.46
N THR A 383 -18.10 6.13 17.55
CA THR A 383 -17.92 7.02 16.39
C THR A 383 -17.04 6.39 15.31
N SER A 384 -16.03 5.59 15.68
CA SER A 384 -15.23 4.83 14.72
C SER A 384 -16.06 3.74 14.05
N LEU A 385 -16.82 2.96 14.82
CA LEU A 385 -17.65 1.87 14.30
C LEU A 385 -18.69 2.39 13.30
N VAL A 386 -19.39 3.48 13.63
CA VAL A 386 -20.39 4.09 12.74
C VAL A 386 -19.77 4.50 11.41
N ARG A 387 -18.61 5.16 11.44
CA ARG A 387 -17.90 5.55 10.22
C ARG A 387 -17.54 4.33 9.38
N THR A 388 -16.98 3.29 9.98
CA THR A 388 -16.60 2.06 9.28
C THR A 388 -17.82 1.35 8.68
N LEU A 389 -18.94 1.26 9.41
CA LEU A 389 -20.15 0.61 8.91
C LEU A 389 -20.78 1.39 7.75
N HIS A 390 -20.89 2.72 7.88
CA HIS A 390 -21.40 3.58 6.80
C HIS A 390 -20.50 3.51 5.56
N ASP A 391 -19.18 3.59 5.76
CA ASP A 391 -18.20 3.48 4.68
C ASP A 391 -18.27 2.13 3.96
N TYR A 392 -18.44 1.02 4.69
CA TYR A 392 -18.65 -0.30 4.11
C TYR A 392 -19.92 -0.35 3.24
N VAL A 393 -21.03 0.18 3.74
CA VAL A 393 -22.31 0.23 3.01
C VAL A 393 -22.19 1.06 1.74
N ILE A 394 -21.56 2.24 1.83
CA ILE A 394 -21.38 3.18 0.72
C ILE A 394 -20.42 2.60 -0.34
N THR A 395 -19.28 2.08 0.09
CA THR A 395 -18.23 1.56 -0.81
C THR A 395 -18.71 0.35 -1.61
N ASN A 396 -19.53 -0.50 -1.00
CA ASN A 396 -20.06 -1.71 -1.64
C ASN A 396 -21.43 -1.51 -2.30
N ASP A 397 -22.01 -0.31 -2.22
CA ASP A 397 -23.35 -0.02 -2.76
C ASP A 397 -24.41 -1.02 -2.30
N VAL A 398 -24.39 -1.34 -1.00
CA VAL A 398 -25.20 -2.43 -0.44
C VAL A 398 -26.67 -2.19 -0.74
N THR A 399 -27.30 -3.16 -1.41
CA THR A 399 -28.71 -3.07 -1.79
C THR A 399 -29.62 -3.34 -0.59
N GLU A 400 -30.87 -2.86 -0.65
CA GLU A 400 -31.89 -3.13 0.38
C GLU A 400 -32.06 -4.63 0.64
N ARG A 401 -32.00 -5.45 -0.42
CA ARG A 401 -32.11 -6.91 -0.32
C ARG A 401 -30.94 -7.52 0.44
N GLU A 402 -29.71 -7.08 0.15
CA GLU A 402 -28.51 -7.55 0.84
C GLU A 402 -28.50 -7.10 2.30
N TRP A 403 -28.91 -5.86 2.56
CA TRP A 403 -29.10 -5.35 3.90
C TRP A 403 -30.09 -6.19 4.71
N GLN A 404 -31.27 -6.46 4.14
CA GLN A 404 -32.29 -7.26 4.81
C GLN A 404 -31.81 -8.70 5.08
N HIS A 405 -31.02 -9.27 4.17
CA HIS A 405 -30.40 -10.58 4.36
C HIS A 405 -29.36 -10.57 5.49
N ALA A 406 -28.51 -9.54 5.56
CA ALA A 406 -27.53 -9.38 6.64
C ALA A 406 -28.21 -9.22 8.01
N VAL A 407 -29.30 -8.45 8.09
CA VAL A 407 -30.09 -8.28 9.31
C VAL A 407 -30.74 -9.60 9.74
N ASP A 408 -31.32 -10.37 8.80
CA ASP A 408 -31.86 -11.70 9.09
C ASP A 408 -30.77 -12.65 9.63
N PHE A 409 -29.61 -12.69 8.97
CA PHE A 409 -28.47 -13.49 9.38
C PHE A 409 -28.03 -13.18 10.83
N LEU A 410 -27.87 -11.89 11.17
CA LEU A 410 -27.49 -11.47 12.52
C LEU A 410 -28.59 -11.78 13.54
N THR A 411 -29.86 -11.66 13.14
CA THR A 411 -31.01 -12.01 13.99
C THR A 411 -31.02 -13.50 14.32
N ARG A 412 -30.87 -14.37 13.30
CA ARG A 412 -30.80 -15.83 13.50
C ARG A 412 -29.57 -16.24 14.32
N THR A 413 -28.42 -15.56 14.11
CA THR A 413 -27.21 -15.77 14.92
C THR A 413 -27.51 -15.54 16.40
N GLY A 414 -28.17 -14.42 16.73
CA GLY A 414 -28.59 -14.13 18.11
C GLY A 414 -29.60 -15.13 18.66
N GLN A 415 -30.57 -15.56 17.86
CA GLN A 415 -31.58 -16.56 18.28
C GLN A 415 -31.01 -17.96 18.48
N THR A 416 -29.84 -18.26 17.92
CA THR A 416 -29.14 -19.54 18.10
C THR A 416 -28.29 -19.55 19.38
N CYS A 417 -28.12 -18.40 20.04
CA CYS A 417 -27.39 -18.32 21.30
C CYS A 417 -28.26 -18.80 22.48
N ASP A 418 -27.67 -19.58 23.40
CA ASP A 418 -28.26 -20.02 24.67
C ASP A 418 -27.19 -20.06 25.80
N ASP A 419 -27.53 -20.63 26.96
CA ASP A 419 -26.65 -20.72 28.13
C ASP A 419 -25.38 -21.56 27.87
N THR A 420 -25.39 -22.40 26.84
CA THR A 420 -24.31 -23.33 26.46
C THR A 420 -23.73 -23.06 25.08
N ARG A 421 -24.42 -22.31 24.22
CA ARG A 421 -24.02 -21.97 22.85
C ARG A 421 -23.95 -20.46 22.65
N GLN A 422 -22.79 -19.95 22.26
CA GLN A 422 -22.58 -18.53 21.94
C GLN A 422 -22.25 -18.34 20.45
N GLU A 423 -23.26 -18.40 19.60
CA GLU A 423 -23.12 -18.29 18.13
C GLU A 423 -22.48 -16.95 17.69
N PHE A 424 -22.69 -15.86 18.44
CA PHE A 424 -22.00 -14.58 18.17
C PHE A 424 -20.49 -14.63 18.40
N ILE A 425 -20.03 -15.41 19.38
CA ILE A 425 -18.60 -15.64 19.59
C ILE A 425 -18.07 -16.49 18.43
N LEU A 426 -18.81 -17.52 18.02
CA LEU A 426 -18.44 -18.33 16.86
C LEU A 426 -18.38 -17.49 15.57
N LEU A 427 -19.30 -16.54 15.38
CA LEU A 427 -19.26 -15.59 14.26
C LEU A 427 -18.01 -14.70 14.32
N SER A 428 -17.68 -14.18 15.50
CA SER A 428 -16.46 -13.39 15.74
C SER A 428 -15.19 -14.21 15.42
N ASP A 429 -15.18 -15.48 15.81
CA ASP A 429 -14.09 -16.43 15.59
C ASP A 429 -13.87 -16.69 14.10
N VAL A 430 -14.92 -17.01 13.34
CA VAL A 430 -14.79 -17.29 11.89
C VAL A 430 -14.52 -16.04 11.05
N LEU A 431 -14.84 -14.85 11.55
CA LEU A 431 -14.47 -13.57 10.93
C LEU A 431 -13.08 -13.08 11.37
N GLY A 432 -12.43 -13.78 12.32
CA GLY A 432 -11.10 -13.46 12.82
C GLY A 432 -11.04 -12.29 13.81
N VAL A 433 -12.18 -11.73 14.23
CA VAL A 433 -12.24 -10.60 15.16
C VAL A 433 -11.68 -11.00 16.53
N SER A 434 -12.05 -12.19 17.02
CA SER A 434 -11.52 -12.74 18.27
C SER A 434 -10.00 -12.87 18.24
N SER A 435 -9.44 -13.37 17.14
CA SER A 435 -7.99 -13.49 16.95
C SER A 435 -7.30 -12.14 16.91
N VAL A 436 -7.90 -11.11 16.29
CA VAL A 436 -7.35 -9.74 16.31
C VAL A 436 -7.36 -9.15 17.72
N VAL A 437 -8.46 -9.29 18.46
CA VAL A 437 -8.56 -8.83 19.86
C VAL A 437 -7.49 -9.50 20.72
N ASP A 438 -7.34 -10.81 20.55
CA ASP A 438 -6.37 -11.61 21.28
C ASP A 438 -4.92 -11.29 20.88
N LEU A 439 -4.61 -11.05 19.61
CA LEU A 439 -3.30 -10.55 19.17
C LEU A 439 -2.96 -9.17 19.76
N LEU A 440 -3.93 -8.25 19.82
CA LEU A 440 -3.75 -6.93 20.43
C LEU A 440 -3.60 -7.00 21.94
N ALA A 441 -4.21 -7.97 22.60
CA ALA A 441 -3.99 -8.23 24.02
C ALA A 441 -2.57 -8.76 24.25
N ASN A 442 -2.13 -9.71 23.42
CA ASN A 442 -0.80 -10.32 23.49
C ASN A 442 0.34 -9.35 23.16
N SER A 443 0.14 -8.41 22.23
CA SER A 443 1.18 -7.44 21.86
C SER A 443 1.59 -6.51 23.01
N ARG A 444 0.75 -6.38 24.04
CA ARG A 444 1.05 -5.63 25.27
C ARG A 444 1.96 -6.40 26.23
N THR A 445 2.08 -7.72 26.06
CA THR A 445 2.88 -8.63 26.90
C THR A 445 3.68 -9.61 26.03
N PRO A 446 4.56 -9.10 25.14
CA PRO A 446 5.22 -9.91 24.10
C PRO A 446 6.12 -11.03 24.65
N ASP A 447 6.59 -10.89 25.89
CA ASP A 447 7.47 -11.84 26.56
C ASP A 447 6.72 -12.99 27.25
N THR A 448 5.37 -12.99 27.22
CA THR A 448 4.53 -14.03 27.83
C THR A 448 4.00 -15.04 26.81
N THR A 449 3.48 -16.16 27.30
CA THR A 449 2.85 -17.16 26.42
C THR A 449 1.61 -16.54 25.78
N PRO A 450 1.44 -16.64 24.44
CA PRO A 450 0.28 -16.07 23.78
C PRO A 450 -1.03 -16.65 24.32
N SER A 451 -1.99 -15.77 24.61
CA SER A 451 -3.35 -16.17 24.98
C SER A 451 -4.14 -16.74 23.79
N ALA A 452 -5.29 -17.31 24.08
CA ALA A 452 -6.32 -17.71 23.14
C ALA A 452 -7.71 -17.41 23.74
N VAL A 453 -8.75 -17.47 22.90
CA VAL A 453 -10.13 -17.46 23.39
C VAL A 453 -10.47 -18.77 24.10
N LEU A 454 -11.37 -18.71 25.09
CA LEU A 454 -11.75 -19.86 25.94
C LEU A 454 -12.36 -21.02 25.15
N GLY A 455 -13.02 -20.72 24.03
CA GLY A 455 -13.75 -21.71 23.24
C GLY A 455 -15.05 -22.17 23.93
N PRO A 456 -15.98 -22.78 23.16
CA PRO A 456 -17.32 -23.12 23.64
C PRO A 456 -17.39 -24.39 24.51
N PHE A 457 -16.32 -25.20 24.55
CA PHE A 457 -16.33 -26.53 25.20
C PHE A 457 -15.68 -26.58 26.59
N TYR A 458 -15.23 -25.42 27.09
CA TYR A 458 -14.78 -25.30 28.47
C TYR A 458 -15.96 -25.43 29.44
N VAL A 459 -15.79 -26.19 30.53
CA VAL A 459 -16.77 -26.31 31.61
C VAL A 459 -16.10 -25.82 32.89
N GLU A 460 -16.76 -24.92 33.61
CA GLU A 460 -16.21 -24.36 34.84
C GLU A 460 -16.12 -25.43 35.95
N GLY A 461 -14.97 -25.47 36.62
CA GLY A 461 -14.73 -26.39 37.74
C GLY A 461 -14.51 -27.84 37.32
N PRO A 462 -13.55 -28.15 36.42
CA PRO A 462 -13.19 -29.53 36.14
C PRO A 462 -12.67 -30.23 37.41
N PRO A 463 -12.71 -31.56 37.48
CA PRO A 463 -12.30 -32.31 38.67
C PRO A 463 -10.86 -32.01 39.07
N GLU A 464 -10.59 -31.83 40.36
CA GLU A 464 -9.22 -31.76 40.87
C GLU A 464 -8.50 -33.10 40.70
N GLN A 465 -7.26 -33.04 40.24
CA GLN A 465 -6.43 -34.19 39.90
C GLN A 465 -5.07 -34.10 40.61
N ASP A 466 -4.54 -35.28 40.97
CA ASP A 466 -3.17 -35.40 41.46
C ASP A 466 -2.15 -35.27 40.32
N ASP A 467 -0.94 -34.81 40.63
CA ASP A 467 0.16 -34.78 39.66
C ASP A 467 0.48 -36.20 39.15
N GLY A 468 0.49 -36.35 37.82
CA GLY A 468 0.66 -37.62 37.12
C GLY A 468 -0.65 -38.38 36.86
N ALA A 469 -1.81 -37.82 37.21
CA ALA A 469 -3.11 -38.42 36.92
C ALA A 469 -3.35 -38.62 35.42
N ASP A 470 -4.22 -39.57 35.09
CA ASP A 470 -4.61 -39.89 33.71
C ASP A 470 -5.99 -39.35 33.39
N LEU A 471 -6.03 -38.38 32.48
CA LEU A 471 -7.26 -37.72 32.06
C LEU A 471 -8.07 -38.55 31.06
N SER A 472 -7.48 -39.55 30.41
CA SER A 472 -8.14 -40.29 29.33
C SER A 472 -9.38 -41.06 29.78
N GLY A 473 -9.48 -41.43 31.06
CA GLY A 473 -10.56 -42.27 31.56
C GLY A 473 -10.63 -43.65 30.89
N GLY A 474 -9.56 -44.09 30.21
CA GLY A 474 -9.53 -45.33 29.42
C GLY A 474 -10.05 -45.19 27.99
N LEU A 475 -10.30 -43.97 27.50
CA LEU A 475 -10.61 -43.74 26.10
C LEU A 475 -9.48 -44.22 25.18
N PRO A 476 -9.81 -44.76 23.99
CA PRO A 476 -8.82 -45.13 22.99
C PRO A 476 -8.11 -43.87 22.45
N GLY A 477 -6.84 -44.04 22.07
CA GLY A 477 -6.01 -42.97 21.56
C GLY A 477 -4.51 -43.23 21.77
N THR A 478 -3.66 -42.44 21.10
CA THR A 478 -2.21 -42.49 21.34
C THR A 478 -1.90 -41.84 22.68
N PRO A 479 -1.31 -42.54 23.67
CA PRO A 479 -1.04 -41.96 24.99
C PRO A 479 -0.13 -40.74 24.90
N LEU A 480 -0.47 -39.69 25.65
CA LEU A 480 0.24 -38.42 25.71
C LEU A 480 0.65 -38.11 27.14
N TRP A 481 1.96 -37.96 27.36
CA TRP A 481 2.53 -37.45 28.60
C TRP A 481 2.75 -35.95 28.50
N ILE A 482 2.11 -35.17 29.37
CA ILE A 482 2.28 -33.72 29.47
C ILE A 482 3.15 -33.42 30.68
N ASP A 483 4.28 -32.74 30.46
CA ASP A 483 5.16 -32.21 31.52
C ASP A 483 5.35 -30.71 31.27
N ALA A 484 4.58 -29.90 31.99
CA ALA A 484 4.57 -28.47 31.78
C ALA A 484 4.92 -27.69 33.05
N ARG A 485 5.48 -26.50 32.85
CA ARG A 485 5.92 -25.60 33.92
C ARG A 485 5.27 -24.24 33.78
N VAL A 486 4.87 -23.64 34.89
CA VAL A 486 4.34 -22.28 34.95
C VAL A 486 5.36 -21.37 35.62
N VAL A 487 5.70 -20.26 34.96
CA VAL A 487 6.66 -19.26 35.43
C VAL A 487 6.12 -17.84 35.22
N ASP A 488 6.65 -16.89 35.97
CA ASP A 488 6.41 -15.46 35.73
C ASP A 488 7.19 -14.95 34.50
N SER A 489 7.02 -13.66 34.17
CA SER A 489 7.73 -13.00 33.06
C SER A 489 9.25 -12.94 33.24
N ALA A 490 9.76 -13.13 34.46
CA ALA A 490 11.20 -13.22 34.76
C ALA A 490 11.73 -14.67 34.77
N GLY A 491 10.87 -15.67 34.56
CA GLY A 491 11.22 -17.08 34.56
C GLY A 491 11.25 -17.73 35.95
N ASN A 492 10.76 -17.06 36.99
CA ASN A 492 10.65 -17.66 38.32
C ASN A 492 9.47 -18.65 38.36
N PRO A 493 9.64 -19.84 38.95
CA PRO A 493 8.56 -20.81 39.07
C PRO A 493 7.42 -20.30 39.93
N LEU A 494 6.19 -20.52 39.46
CA LEU A 494 4.95 -20.20 40.17
C LEU A 494 4.36 -21.50 40.73
N GLY A 495 4.55 -21.74 42.02
CA GLY A 495 3.89 -22.84 42.73
C GLY A 495 2.46 -22.50 43.17
N ASP A 496 1.62 -23.51 43.32
CA ASP A 496 0.18 -23.40 43.64
C ASP A 496 -0.64 -22.62 42.60
N ALA A 497 -0.10 -22.41 41.39
CA ALA A 497 -0.89 -22.00 40.24
C ALA A 497 -1.89 -23.11 39.88
N VAL A 498 -3.14 -22.72 39.65
CA VAL A 498 -4.24 -23.59 39.21
C VAL A 498 -4.17 -23.71 37.69
N VAL A 499 -4.16 -24.94 37.18
CA VAL A 499 -4.10 -25.25 35.74
C VAL A 499 -5.25 -26.17 35.38
N ASP A 500 -6.20 -25.65 34.60
CA ASP A 500 -7.25 -26.46 33.97
C ASP A 500 -6.76 -26.89 32.59
N VAL A 501 -6.89 -28.18 32.30
CA VAL A 501 -6.54 -28.81 31.02
C VAL A 501 -7.80 -29.40 30.41
N TRP A 502 -8.02 -29.22 29.12
CA TRP A 502 -9.09 -29.91 28.37
C TRP A 502 -8.74 -30.09 26.89
N GLN A 503 -9.32 -31.09 26.23
CA GLN A 503 -9.12 -31.37 24.80
C GLN A 503 -10.24 -32.27 24.24
N SER A 504 -10.25 -32.48 22.92
CA SER A 504 -11.06 -33.51 22.27
C SER A 504 -10.41 -34.90 22.36
N ASP A 505 -11.21 -35.93 22.11
CA ASP A 505 -10.76 -37.31 21.94
C ASP A 505 -10.12 -37.58 20.57
N GLU A 506 -9.85 -38.84 20.25
CA GLU A 506 -9.24 -39.24 18.97
C GLU A 506 -10.18 -39.10 17.76
N ASP A 507 -11.49 -39.00 17.99
CA ASP A 507 -12.52 -38.84 16.97
C ASP A 507 -12.98 -37.37 16.81
N GLY A 508 -12.45 -36.47 17.63
CA GLY A 508 -12.69 -35.03 17.57
C GLY A 508 -13.89 -34.56 18.40
N TYR A 509 -14.30 -35.35 19.39
CA TYR A 509 -15.39 -35.02 20.30
C TYR A 509 -14.88 -34.60 21.68
N TYR A 510 -15.48 -33.55 22.24
CA TYR A 510 -15.35 -33.25 23.66
C TYR A 510 -16.33 -34.11 24.47
N ASP A 511 -15.98 -34.45 25.71
CA ASP A 511 -16.82 -35.23 26.62
C ASP A 511 -18.26 -34.67 26.76
N VAL A 512 -18.44 -33.34 26.75
CA VAL A 512 -19.75 -32.68 26.78
C VAL A 512 -20.63 -32.97 25.55
N GLN A 513 -20.04 -33.47 24.47
CA GLN A 513 -20.73 -33.88 23.24
C GLN A 513 -21.07 -35.38 23.24
N LEU A 514 -20.64 -36.13 24.27
CA LEU A 514 -20.79 -37.57 24.40
C LEU A 514 -21.71 -37.89 25.60
N PRO A 515 -23.04 -37.83 25.44
CA PRO A 515 -24.00 -37.93 26.55
C PRO A 515 -24.01 -39.30 27.25
N ASP A 516 -23.51 -40.35 26.59
CA ASP A 516 -23.46 -41.72 27.11
C ASP A 516 -22.14 -42.05 27.83
N LEU A 517 -21.22 -41.07 27.95
CA LEU A 517 -19.91 -41.24 28.57
C LEU A 517 -19.98 -41.00 30.08
N ASP A 518 -19.48 -41.96 30.86
CA ASP A 518 -19.48 -41.87 32.32
C ASP A 518 -18.41 -40.89 32.82
N GLY A 519 -18.85 -39.69 33.21
CA GLY A 519 -18.04 -38.70 33.91
C GLY A 519 -17.17 -37.83 33.00
N PRO A 520 -16.58 -36.77 33.57
CA PRO A 520 -15.68 -35.89 32.83
C PRO A 520 -14.39 -36.62 32.48
N VAL A 521 -14.06 -36.66 31.19
CA VAL A 521 -12.81 -37.23 30.68
C VAL A 521 -12.10 -36.22 29.79
N LEU A 522 -10.80 -36.40 29.62
CA LEU A 522 -9.91 -35.48 28.89
C LEU A 522 -9.95 -34.05 29.42
N ARG A 523 -10.40 -33.88 30.68
CA ARG A 523 -10.39 -32.62 31.41
C ARG A 523 -9.98 -32.81 32.86
N GLY A 524 -9.28 -31.83 33.42
CA GLY A 524 -8.87 -31.88 34.83
C GLY A 524 -8.24 -30.59 35.32
N ARG A 525 -8.26 -30.39 36.64
CA ARG A 525 -7.65 -29.26 37.34
C ARG A 525 -6.46 -29.72 38.16
N PHE A 526 -5.33 -29.06 37.97
CA PHE A 526 -4.08 -29.35 38.67
C PHE A 526 -3.61 -28.15 39.47
N ARG A 527 -2.79 -28.40 40.48
CA ARG A 527 -1.99 -27.39 41.18
C ARG A 527 -0.52 -27.63 40.92
N THR A 528 0.16 -26.60 40.47
CA THR A 528 1.61 -26.66 40.23
C THR A 528 2.39 -26.85 41.54
N LYS A 529 3.47 -27.62 41.45
CA LYS A 529 4.41 -27.86 42.55
C LYS A 529 5.26 -26.61 42.86
N PRO A 530 6.06 -26.59 43.94
CA PRO A 530 6.92 -25.44 44.26
C PRO A 530 7.91 -25.04 43.16
N ASP A 531 8.27 -25.96 42.27
CA ASP A 531 9.10 -25.70 41.10
C ASP A 531 8.30 -25.24 39.86
N GLY A 532 6.99 -25.01 40.01
CA GLY A 532 6.07 -24.56 38.96
C GLY A 532 5.56 -25.68 38.05
N ARG A 533 5.92 -26.95 38.28
CA ARG A 533 5.55 -28.06 37.38
C ARG A 533 4.19 -28.67 37.70
N PHE A 534 3.51 -29.14 36.66
CA PHE A 534 2.42 -30.10 36.76
C PHE A 534 2.57 -31.14 35.64
N ARG A 535 2.14 -32.37 35.91
CA ARG A 535 2.22 -33.48 34.96
C ARG A 535 0.92 -34.23 34.88
N CYS A 536 0.59 -34.75 33.71
CA CYS A 536 -0.56 -35.64 33.54
C CYS A 536 -0.41 -36.51 32.29
N TRP A 537 -1.20 -37.58 32.27
CA TRP A 537 -1.47 -38.37 31.08
C TRP A 537 -2.77 -37.92 30.42
N SER A 538 -2.78 -37.98 29.09
CA SER A 538 -3.94 -37.76 28.22
C SER A 538 -3.76 -38.64 26.97
N ILE A 539 -4.47 -38.33 25.90
CA ILE A 539 -4.24 -38.88 24.55
C ILE A 539 -3.87 -37.76 23.58
N LEU A 540 -3.23 -38.09 22.46
CA LEU A 540 -2.92 -37.13 21.40
C LEU A 540 -4.22 -36.56 20.82
N PRO A 541 -4.44 -35.23 20.82
CA PRO A 541 -5.64 -34.65 20.25
C PRO A 541 -5.65 -34.77 18.72
N CYS A 542 -6.84 -34.81 18.12
CA CYS A 542 -7.05 -34.75 16.68
C CYS A 542 -7.77 -33.45 16.26
N GLU A 543 -7.90 -33.23 14.95
CA GLU A 543 -8.73 -32.16 14.40
C GLU A 543 -10.20 -32.36 14.75
N TYR A 544 -10.94 -31.26 14.94
CA TYR A 544 -12.38 -31.34 15.18
C TYR A 544 -13.12 -30.19 14.49
N PRO A 545 -14.37 -30.40 14.05
CA PRO A 545 -15.17 -29.34 13.45
C PRO A 545 -15.76 -28.41 14.51
N ILE A 546 -15.82 -27.11 14.22
CA ILE A 546 -16.74 -26.20 14.91
C ILE A 546 -18.20 -26.48 14.50
N PRO A 547 -19.21 -26.06 15.29
CA PRO A 547 -20.62 -26.25 14.94
C PRO A 547 -20.95 -25.70 13.55
N THR A 548 -21.68 -26.48 12.74
CA THR A 548 -22.08 -26.12 11.36
C THR A 548 -23.59 -26.11 11.14
N ASP A 549 -24.37 -26.35 12.18
CA ASP A 549 -25.83 -26.48 12.18
C ASP A 549 -26.56 -25.13 12.36
N GLY A 550 -25.81 -24.03 12.49
CA GLY A 550 -26.33 -22.67 12.65
C GLY A 550 -25.94 -21.72 11.51
N PRO A 551 -26.30 -20.42 11.61
CA PRO A 551 -25.97 -19.39 10.62
C PRO A 551 -24.47 -19.31 10.33
N VAL A 552 -23.59 -19.51 11.31
CA VAL A 552 -22.14 -19.50 11.05
C VAL A 552 -21.72 -20.66 10.14
N GLY A 553 -22.35 -21.82 10.28
CA GLY A 553 -22.16 -22.94 9.36
C GLY A 553 -22.59 -22.61 7.93
N GLU A 554 -23.73 -21.94 7.76
CA GLU A 554 -24.20 -21.45 6.46
C GLU A 554 -23.19 -20.46 5.83
N LEU A 555 -22.63 -19.55 6.63
CA LEU A 555 -21.60 -18.61 6.20
C LEU A 555 -20.35 -19.32 5.69
N LEU A 556 -19.84 -20.31 6.42
CA LEU A 556 -18.67 -21.09 6.01
C LEU A 556 -18.94 -21.84 4.70
N ALA A 557 -20.12 -22.46 4.58
CA ALA A 557 -20.53 -23.15 3.36
C ALA A 557 -20.62 -22.19 2.16
N ALA A 558 -21.23 -21.01 2.34
CA ALA A 558 -21.32 -19.98 1.30
C ALA A 558 -19.93 -19.47 0.87
N ALA A 559 -19.00 -19.33 1.82
CA ALA A 559 -17.61 -18.94 1.58
C ALA A 559 -16.71 -20.10 1.11
N ARG A 560 -17.24 -21.34 1.00
CA ARG A 560 -16.50 -22.56 0.66
C ARG A 560 -15.32 -22.84 1.60
N ARG A 561 -15.51 -22.58 2.90
CA ARG A 561 -14.53 -22.82 3.97
C ARG A 561 -14.88 -24.10 4.74
N HIS A 562 -13.85 -24.80 5.24
CA HIS A 562 -14.04 -25.96 6.11
C HIS A 562 -14.26 -25.52 7.57
N PRO A 563 -14.91 -26.37 8.41
CA PRO A 563 -15.17 -26.07 9.82
C PRO A 563 -14.06 -26.56 10.78
N TYR A 564 -13.03 -27.25 10.28
CA TYR A 564 -12.04 -27.90 11.15
C TYR A 564 -11.07 -26.94 11.86
N ARG A 565 -10.87 -27.20 13.16
CA ARG A 565 -9.79 -26.69 14.00
C ARG A 565 -8.58 -27.60 13.89
N ALA A 566 -7.38 -27.03 13.96
CA ALA A 566 -6.13 -27.81 14.04
C ALA A 566 -6.06 -28.60 15.36
N PRO A 567 -5.38 -29.76 15.45
CA PRO A 567 -5.28 -30.53 16.69
C PRO A 567 -4.55 -29.76 17.82
N HIS A 568 -5.14 -29.68 19.01
CA HIS A 568 -4.54 -28.96 20.16
C HIS A 568 -5.04 -29.43 21.54
N VAL A 569 -4.28 -29.06 22.58
CA VAL A 569 -4.66 -29.16 23.99
C VAL A 569 -4.86 -27.76 24.56
N HIS A 570 -5.93 -27.55 25.32
CA HIS A 570 -6.23 -26.28 25.95
C HIS A 570 -5.73 -26.18 27.40
N PHE A 571 -5.43 -24.96 27.81
CA PHE A 571 -4.99 -24.62 29.15
C PHE A 571 -5.65 -23.33 29.65
N LEU A 572 -6.10 -23.33 30.90
CA LEU A 572 -6.49 -22.13 31.64
C LEU A 572 -5.67 -22.11 32.92
N ILE A 573 -4.86 -21.06 33.09
CA ILE A 573 -3.90 -20.96 34.18
C ILE A 573 -4.19 -19.71 35.01
N GLN A 574 -4.26 -19.90 36.33
CA GLN A 574 -4.44 -18.85 37.31
C GLN A 574 -3.37 -18.96 38.39
N ALA A 575 -2.70 -17.85 38.66
CA ALA A 575 -1.74 -17.73 39.75
C ALA A 575 -2.00 -16.43 40.51
N ALA A 576 -1.80 -16.42 41.83
CA ALA A 576 -2.01 -15.22 42.64
C ALA A 576 -1.12 -14.06 42.16
N GLY A 577 -1.70 -12.86 42.01
CA GLY A 577 -0.99 -11.66 41.55
C GLY A 577 -0.61 -11.66 40.07
N HIS A 578 -1.12 -12.61 39.29
CA HIS A 578 -0.84 -12.76 37.87
C HIS A 578 -2.13 -12.75 37.07
N ARG A 579 -2.04 -12.31 35.82
CA ARG A 579 -3.16 -12.32 34.89
C ARG A 579 -3.57 -13.76 34.58
N ARG A 580 -4.88 -14.02 34.52
CA ARG A 580 -5.41 -15.30 34.02
C ARG A 580 -4.98 -15.52 32.56
N LEU A 581 -4.31 -16.63 32.30
CA LEU A 581 -3.90 -17.04 30.95
C LEU A 581 -4.83 -18.14 30.45
N ILE A 582 -5.53 -17.89 29.34
CA ILE A 582 -6.20 -18.92 28.55
C ILE A 582 -5.35 -19.14 27.32
N THR A 583 -4.97 -20.37 27.00
CA THR A 583 -4.11 -20.69 25.85
C THR A 583 -4.35 -22.10 25.33
N GLN A 584 -3.66 -22.48 24.27
CA GLN A 584 -3.76 -23.77 23.62
C GLN A 584 -2.41 -24.11 22.97
N LEU A 585 -2.05 -25.39 22.93
CA LEU A 585 -0.83 -25.88 22.28
C LEU A 585 -1.20 -26.81 21.12
N PHE A 586 -0.78 -26.43 19.91
CA PHE A 586 -1.08 -27.14 18.67
C PHE A 586 -0.03 -28.20 18.37
N VAL A 587 -0.46 -29.33 17.81
CA VAL A 587 0.41 -30.45 17.44
C VAL A 587 1.22 -30.09 16.20
N SER A 588 2.53 -29.94 16.32
CA SER A 588 3.45 -29.72 15.20
C SER A 588 3.28 -30.78 14.09
N GLY A 589 3.11 -30.33 12.85
CA GLY A 589 2.82 -31.20 11.70
C GLY A 589 1.37 -31.71 11.61
N GLY A 590 0.49 -31.31 12.52
CA GLY A 590 -0.94 -31.65 12.50
C GLY A 590 -1.71 -31.01 11.34
N ALA A 591 -2.93 -31.50 11.11
CA ALA A 591 -3.82 -30.96 10.09
C ALA A 591 -4.19 -29.49 10.37
N TYR A 592 -4.50 -28.74 9.32
CA TYR A 592 -5.02 -27.36 9.38
C TYR A 592 -4.10 -26.30 10.02
N LEU A 593 -2.80 -26.58 10.17
CA LEU A 593 -1.81 -25.58 10.60
C LEU A 593 -1.42 -24.59 9.51
N ASP A 594 -1.51 -24.99 8.24
CA ASP A 594 -1.10 -24.16 7.10
C ASP A 594 -2.14 -23.09 6.79
N LEU A 595 -1.80 -21.83 7.08
CA LEU A 595 -2.66 -20.67 6.82
C LEU A 595 -2.73 -20.31 5.32
N SER A 596 -1.92 -20.93 4.46
CA SER A 596 -1.92 -20.66 3.03
C SER A 596 -3.08 -21.38 2.31
N GLY A 597 -3.66 -20.71 1.30
CA GLY A 597 -4.65 -21.32 0.41
C GLY A 597 -6.00 -21.69 1.04
N GLY A 598 -6.37 -21.13 2.20
CA GLY A 598 -7.68 -21.33 2.82
C GLY A 598 -7.90 -22.71 3.48
N ARG A 599 -6.80 -23.39 3.82
CA ARG A 599 -6.79 -24.70 4.50
C ARG A 599 -6.36 -24.64 5.97
N GLY A 600 -6.24 -23.42 6.51
CA GLY A 600 -5.87 -23.20 7.89
C GLY A 600 -7.05 -23.32 8.84
N ASP A 601 -6.74 -23.40 10.13
CA ASP A 601 -7.69 -23.41 11.24
C ASP A 601 -8.90 -22.50 11.04
N ALA A 602 -10.11 -23.06 11.18
CA ALA A 602 -11.36 -22.40 10.82
C ALA A 602 -11.63 -21.08 11.57
N VAL A 603 -10.99 -20.86 12.72
CA VAL A 603 -11.15 -19.65 13.53
C VAL A 603 -9.87 -18.82 13.64
N PHE A 604 -8.86 -19.12 12.81
CA PHE A 604 -7.59 -18.40 12.82
C PHE A 604 -6.92 -18.42 14.20
N GLY A 605 -7.02 -19.54 14.93
CA GLY A 605 -6.50 -19.68 16.28
C GLY A 605 -5.01 -20.07 16.35
N VAL A 606 -4.43 -20.53 15.24
CA VAL A 606 -3.05 -21.01 15.17
C VAL A 606 -2.06 -19.85 15.23
N LYS A 607 -1.05 -19.99 16.09
CA LYS A 607 0.07 -19.06 16.22
C LYS A 607 1.35 -19.87 16.28
N ASP A 608 2.39 -19.42 15.57
CA ASP A 608 3.67 -20.13 15.50
C ASP A 608 4.26 -20.45 16.90
N ARG A 609 4.15 -19.53 17.86
CA ARG A 609 4.64 -19.70 19.24
C ARG A 609 3.84 -20.71 20.08
N LEU A 610 2.67 -21.12 19.61
CA LEU A 610 1.79 -22.11 20.23
C LEU A 610 1.84 -23.47 19.51
N VAL A 611 2.59 -23.59 18.41
CA VAL A 611 2.86 -24.89 17.77
C VAL A 611 3.98 -25.56 18.57
N ALA A 612 3.67 -26.71 19.17
CA ALA A 612 4.57 -27.44 20.05
C ALA A 612 4.88 -28.84 19.49
N ASP A 613 6.05 -29.38 19.85
CA ASP A 613 6.47 -30.70 19.43
C ASP A 613 5.90 -31.78 20.36
N PHE A 614 5.05 -32.63 19.81
CA PHE A 614 4.52 -33.82 20.48
C PHE A 614 5.42 -35.00 20.11
N THR A 615 6.52 -35.15 20.84
CA THR A 615 7.62 -36.07 20.48
C THR A 615 7.20 -37.52 20.67
N GLU A 616 7.42 -38.37 19.67
CA GLU A 616 7.12 -39.80 19.74
C GLU A 616 8.21 -40.57 20.49
N HIS A 617 7.79 -41.51 21.33
CA HIS A 617 8.64 -42.37 22.14
C HIS A 617 8.16 -43.82 22.09
N SER A 618 9.06 -44.74 22.46
CA SER A 618 8.75 -46.14 22.71
C SER A 618 9.45 -46.62 23.97
N GLY A 619 8.86 -47.59 24.68
CA GLY A 619 9.40 -48.09 25.94
C GLY A 619 8.87 -47.31 27.17
N PRO A 620 9.52 -47.43 28.33
CA PRO A 620 9.00 -46.90 29.59
C PRO A 620 8.93 -45.37 29.58
N ALA A 621 7.85 -44.82 30.14
CA ALA A 621 7.64 -43.39 30.27
C ALA A 621 8.39 -42.80 31.49
N PRO A 622 8.52 -41.45 31.60
CA PRO A 622 9.31 -40.80 32.66
C PRO A 622 8.83 -41.08 34.09
N ASP A 623 7.55 -41.43 34.27
CA ASP A 623 6.96 -41.83 35.55
C ASP A 623 7.13 -43.33 35.86
N GLY A 624 7.79 -44.08 34.97
CA GLY A 624 7.97 -45.53 35.06
C GLY A 624 6.81 -46.35 34.51
N ARG A 625 5.77 -45.72 33.95
CA ARG A 625 4.66 -46.42 33.30
C ARG A 625 5.17 -47.20 32.10
N VAL A 626 4.81 -48.49 32.04
CA VAL A 626 5.04 -49.31 30.85
C VAL A 626 3.87 -49.07 29.91
N VAL A 627 4.16 -48.52 28.72
CA VAL A 627 3.16 -48.27 27.69
C VAL A 627 3.35 -49.30 26.57
N ASP A 628 2.29 -50.03 26.27
CA ASP A 628 2.26 -50.99 25.17
C ASP A 628 2.07 -50.22 23.84
N GLY A 629 3.17 -49.96 23.13
CA GLY A 629 3.16 -49.24 21.85
C GLY A 629 3.82 -47.85 21.90
N PRO A 630 3.68 -47.05 20.83
CA PRO A 630 4.20 -45.68 20.81
C PRO A 630 3.39 -44.76 21.73
N TRP A 631 4.05 -43.79 22.34
CA TRP A 631 3.43 -42.72 23.12
C TRP A 631 4.09 -41.37 22.79
N ARG A 632 3.43 -40.28 23.16
CA ARG A 632 3.85 -38.91 22.82
C ARG A 632 4.19 -38.12 24.08
N SER A 633 5.15 -37.21 24.02
CA SER A 633 5.44 -36.26 25.11
C SER A 633 5.25 -34.82 24.67
N LEU A 634 4.66 -34.01 25.55
CA LEU A 634 4.57 -32.56 25.42
C LEU A 634 5.31 -31.90 26.58
N GLU A 635 6.41 -31.23 26.28
CA GLU A 635 7.14 -30.39 27.25
C GLU A 635 6.94 -28.91 26.91
N TYR A 636 6.46 -28.12 27.88
CA TYR A 636 6.22 -26.70 27.64
C TYR A 636 6.41 -25.83 28.89
N THR A 637 6.86 -24.59 28.72
CA THR A 637 6.94 -23.60 29.80
C THR A 637 6.02 -22.43 29.50
N PHE A 638 4.98 -22.28 30.34
CA PHE A 638 4.05 -21.17 30.30
C PHE A 638 4.60 -19.96 31.05
N HIS A 639 4.69 -18.83 30.38
CA HIS A 639 5.06 -17.54 30.96
C HIS A 639 3.80 -16.70 31.17
N ILE A 640 3.56 -16.23 32.39
CA ILE A 640 2.35 -15.47 32.75
C ILE A 640 2.72 -14.04 33.17
N ALA A 641 1.94 -13.06 32.71
CA ALA A 641 2.10 -11.66 33.06
C ALA A 641 1.65 -11.38 34.51
N PRO A 642 2.27 -10.42 35.20
CA PRO A 642 1.69 -9.88 36.43
C PRO A 642 0.33 -9.24 36.16
N GLU A 643 -0.50 -9.13 37.20
CA GLU A 643 -1.80 -8.46 37.10
C GLU A 643 -1.60 -6.94 36.96
N ASP A 644 -2.08 -6.34 35.86
CA ASP A 644 -2.01 -4.90 35.64
C ASP A 644 -3.11 -4.18 36.45
N SER A 645 -2.78 -3.06 37.08
CA SER A 645 -3.72 -2.23 37.86
C SER A 645 -4.81 -1.51 37.03
N HIS A 646 -4.97 -1.85 35.76
CA HIS A 646 -5.79 -1.10 34.79
C HIS A 646 -6.96 -1.89 34.17
N ASP A 647 -7.14 -3.17 34.49
CA ASP A 647 -8.19 -4.03 33.91
C ASP A 647 -9.40 -4.28 34.85
N LEU A 648 -9.71 -3.35 35.76
CA LEU A 648 -10.97 -3.31 36.55
C LEU A 648 -11.96 -2.27 36.02
#